data_AF-A0A1E1XP07-F1
#
_entry.id   AF-A0A1E1XP07-F1
#
_cell.length_a   1.000
_cell.length_b   1.000
_cell.length_c   1.000
_cell.angle_alpha   90.00
_cell.angle_beta   90.00
_cell.angle_gamma   90.00
#
_symmetry.space_group_name_H-M   'P 1'
#
loop_
_entity.id
_entity.type
_entity.pdbx_description
1 polymer ?
#
loop_
_entity_poly.entity_id
_entity_poly.type
_entity_poly.pdbx_seq_one_letter_code
_entity_poly.pdbx_strand_id
1 'polypeptide(L)'
;YHIFCRKEGRGGGVMIAIRSDYQPCPVAFETCLELLWVMVRLKGVTYVIGACYRPPNSPPDFVDHLQDALEYIFATYPRSIVLLGGDFNYSAINWKTSSVTSGSNRHECSRLLDTMTAFHLTQLVQEPTRGDHVLDLLFTNLPTHSRTYVLEEISDHKFVHTLVPMYVPAKHITTKCILNYPKCDHEKMNLMLRDFAHIFETTFVTRTANENWSLFRDKLKEIEHACIPQLHVKTRTDSPWFTKDVKKCLNKKKKVYRRAKEVNSDSAWQQYKDVSATTEIAIKKAKNKFFNHTLPDLLRTNPAKFWQVINPKGSHEIPVLKDADGRVAPPEAMPDLFNKHFTDTFTTESVPFNYREPQQPLVLHPSEPIIISAAGVDRAIERLPLNCSPGPDGINTKLLKLTAHVSAALLTVIFQQSLDTGCIPDDWKTANVSPVFKSGDSTSPENYRPISLTSICCKLLEHILYSNIMTHLNANDLLIANQHGFRQKKSCQTQLFELLTDLHESVHELIYTDAIFIDFSKAFDRVPHIRLMKKINNLQLHRDITRWIGEFLSNRSQSVKIKEYSSSSSQVISGVQQGSVLGPLLFLIYINDIASNISSNVRLFADDCVIYRRIVTPLDAVILQTDLVRLNEWCQLWQMEINIKKTKLMTFSTRTNIPYNVYSINENTVERTDCFKYLGVYLSADLSWNTHINHITNKAFKKLGLIKRRLYLANHETKLRAYTTLIRSGLEYASLIWSPSSVSLINRLESVQNKAVRFILSSYSPYESVSLLKQTISIPDLITRRKFSRLSFFHSLYYDGSPFTADRIAPAHHVSSRSDHSHKVQPIFARTLKYQISPLLLSMAEWNSLPADIVSETQLSHFQTKLSSHL
;
A
#
# COMPACT_ATOMS: atom_id res chain seq x y z
N TYR A 1 -9.16 -26.89 39.85
CA TYR A 1 -8.78 -26.75 38.43
C TYR A 1 -9.35 -27.94 37.66
N HIS A 2 -9.84 -27.74 36.44
CA HIS A 2 -10.02 -28.78 35.43
C HIS A 2 -8.65 -29.11 34.84
N ILE A 3 -8.23 -30.37 34.93
CA ILE A 3 -6.89 -30.81 34.52
C ILE A 3 -7.02 -31.65 33.25
N PHE A 4 -6.20 -31.34 32.25
CA PHE A 4 -6.13 -32.05 30.98
C PHE A 4 -4.70 -32.56 30.78
N CYS A 5 -4.56 -33.87 30.64
CA CYS A 5 -3.29 -34.56 30.40
C CYS A 5 -3.42 -35.47 29.18
N ARG A 6 -2.29 -35.80 28.55
CA ARG A 6 -2.24 -36.81 27.49
C ARG A 6 -2.57 -38.19 28.08
N LYS A 7 -3.40 -38.97 27.38
CA LYS A 7 -3.85 -40.29 27.84
C LYS A 7 -2.87 -41.43 27.55
N GLU A 8 -1.95 -41.25 26.58
CA GLU A 8 -1.01 -42.30 26.11
C GLU A 8 0.38 -41.72 25.79
N GLY A 9 1.46 -42.47 26.08
CA GLY A 9 2.86 -42.14 25.75
C GLY A 9 3.88 -42.53 26.85
N ARG A 10 5.14 -42.80 26.50
CA ARG A 10 6.29 -42.93 27.44
C ARG A 10 7.16 -41.67 27.32
N GLY A 11 7.33 -40.89 28.40
CA GLY A 11 8.14 -39.66 28.40
C GLY A 11 7.61 -38.56 29.32
N GLY A 12 8.19 -37.36 29.21
CA GLY A 12 7.68 -36.12 29.82
C GLY A 12 6.25 -35.81 29.36
N GLY A 13 5.48 -35.08 30.17
CA GLY A 13 4.05 -34.87 29.92
C GLY A 13 3.70 -33.40 29.86
N VAL A 14 2.89 -33.01 28.86
CA VAL A 14 2.20 -31.72 28.86
C VAL A 14 0.90 -31.81 29.67
N MET A 15 0.65 -30.79 30.50
CA MET A 15 -0.56 -30.65 31.29
C MET A 15 -1.14 -29.25 31.09
N ILE A 16 -2.46 -29.15 30.93
CA ILE A 16 -3.19 -27.89 31.01
C ILE A 16 -4.13 -27.93 32.21
N ALA A 17 -3.95 -26.98 33.15
CA ALA A 17 -4.84 -26.78 34.29
C ALA A 17 -5.63 -25.48 34.12
N ILE A 18 -6.97 -25.56 34.11
CA ILE A 18 -7.86 -24.40 33.97
C ILE A 18 -8.67 -24.23 35.25
N ARG A 19 -8.77 -23.00 35.76
CA ARG A 19 -9.49 -22.73 37.02
C ARG A 19 -10.97 -23.12 36.91
N SER A 20 -11.54 -23.67 37.98
CA SER A 20 -12.86 -24.34 37.96
C SER A 20 -14.06 -23.41 37.72
N ASP A 21 -13.85 -22.10 37.72
CA ASP A 21 -14.83 -21.08 37.37
C ASP A 21 -15.05 -20.95 35.85
N TYR A 22 -14.20 -21.59 35.05
CA TYR A 22 -14.34 -21.66 33.60
C TYR A 22 -14.91 -23.00 33.16
N GLN A 23 -15.55 -23.01 32.00
CA GLN A 23 -16.06 -24.23 31.36
C GLN A 23 -15.16 -24.61 30.16
N PRO A 24 -14.05 -25.32 30.40
CA PRO A 24 -13.17 -25.79 29.34
C PRO A 24 -13.76 -26.98 28.59
N CYS A 25 -13.40 -27.11 27.31
CA CYS A 25 -13.75 -28.24 26.47
C CYS A 25 -12.46 -28.73 25.77
N PRO A 26 -12.09 -30.02 25.90
CA PRO A 26 -10.91 -30.54 25.23
C PRO A 26 -11.11 -30.49 23.71
N VAL A 27 -10.06 -30.13 22.97
CA VAL A 27 -10.09 -30.16 21.51
C VAL A 27 -9.53 -31.51 21.08
N ALA A 28 -10.39 -32.37 20.51
CA ALA A 28 -9.96 -33.63 19.93
C ALA A 28 -9.13 -33.36 18.68
N PHE A 29 -7.85 -33.72 18.74
CA PHE A 29 -6.90 -33.68 17.64
C PHE A 29 -5.91 -34.84 17.83
N GLU A 30 -5.88 -35.77 16.89
CA GLU A 30 -4.92 -36.87 16.90
C GLU A 30 -3.57 -36.36 16.40
N THR A 31 -2.51 -36.60 17.16
CA THR A 31 -1.17 -36.18 16.81
C THR A 31 -0.13 -37.09 17.45
N CYS A 32 0.97 -37.30 16.74
CA CYS A 32 2.15 -37.95 17.27
C CYS A 32 2.94 -37.06 18.24
N LEU A 33 2.71 -35.74 18.20
CA LEU A 33 3.40 -34.76 19.04
C LEU A 33 2.96 -34.80 20.51
N GLU A 34 3.84 -34.35 21.39
CA GLU A 34 3.47 -34.03 22.78
C GLU A 34 2.74 -32.68 22.83
N LEU A 35 1.49 -32.69 22.35
CA LEU A 35 0.68 -31.49 22.15
C LEU A 35 -0.74 -31.72 22.67
N LEU A 36 -1.24 -30.79 23.48
CA LEU A 36 -2.60 -30.83 24.02
C LEU A 36 -3.30 -29.49 23.80
N TRP A 37 -4.58 -29.53 23.44
CA TRP A 37 -5.40 -28.34 23.17
C TRP A 37 -6.69 -28.32 24.00
N VAL A 38 -6.99 -27.17 24.59
CA VAL A 38 -8.22 -26.94 25.35
C VAL A 38 -8.87 -25.63 24.90
N MET A 39 -10.17 -25.65 24.69
CA MET A 39 -10.97 -24.49 24.32
C MET A 39 -11.73 -23.94 25.53
N VAL A 40 -11.68 -22.62 25.72
CA VAL A 40 -12.45 -21.89 26.73
C VAL A 40 -13.24 -20.77 26.06
N ARG A 41 -14.52 -20.61 26.40
CA ARG A 41 -15.36 -19.54 25.86
C ARG A 41 -15.71 -18.51 26.92
N LEU A 42 -15.26 -17.27 26.72
CA LEU A 42 -15.47 -16.16 27.66
C LEU A 42 -16.24 -15.03 26.98
N LYS A 43 -17.43 -14.71 27.50
CA LYS A 43 -18.27 -13.55 27.05
C LYS A 43 -18.42 -13.43 25.51
N GLY A 44 -18.42 -14.55 24.79
CA GLY A 44 -18.58 -14.62 23.33
C GLY A 44 -17.27 -14.67 22.51
N VAL A 45 -16.12 -14.60 23.17
CA VAL A 45 -14.79 -14.83 22.59
C VAL A 45 -14.34 -16.26 22.89
N THR A 46 -13.75 -16.92 21.90
CA THR A 46 -13.20 -18.28 22.06
C THR A 46 -11.68 -18.17 22.23
N TYR A 47 -11.16 -18.77 23.29
CA TYR A 47 -9.74 -18.97 23.52
C TYR A 47 -9.42 -20.44 23.27
N VAL A 48 -8.35 -20.71 22.53
CA VAL A 48 -7.83 -22.07 22.30
C VAL A 48 -6.41 -22.10 22.84
N ILE A 49 -6.21 -22.86 23.90
CA ILE A 49 -5.00 -22.92 24.70
C ILE A 49 -4.31 -24.25 24.40
N GLY A 50 -3.07 -24.18 23.94
CA GLY A 50 -2.22 -25.30 23.59
C GLY A 50 -1.02 -25.40 24.50
N ALA A 51 -0.65 -26.61 24.88
CA ALA A 51 0.60 -26.93 25.56
C ALA A 51 1.39 -27.91 24.69
N CYS A 52 2.64 -27.55 24.35
CA CYS A 52 3.49 -28.32 23.46
C CYS A 52 4.85 -28.59 24.11
N TYR A 53 5.36 -29.80 23.97
CA TYR A 53 6.74 -30.13 24.29
C TYR A 53 7.46 -30.64 23.03
N ARG A 54 8.62 -30.05 22.70
CA ARG A 54 9.54 -30.57 21.68
C ARG A 54 10.77 -31.12 22.39
N PRO A 55 10.96 -32.44 22.45
CA PRO A 55 12.22 -33.03 22.91
C PRO A 55 13.44 -32.51 22.12
N PRO A 56 14.62 -32.35 22.73
CA PRO A 56 15.83 -31.89 22.02
C PRO A 56 16.15 -32.69 20.75
N ASN A 57 15.93 -34.02 20.80
CA ASN A 57 16.16 -34.98 19.70
C ASN A 57 14.90 -35.27 18.87
N SER A 58 14.01 -34.28 18.69
CA SER A 58 12.80 -34.46 17.87
C SER A 58 13.11 -34.72 16.40
N PRO A 59 12.27 -35.50 15.69
CA PRO A 59 12.45 -35.78 14.28
C PRO A 59 12.29 -34.50 13.41
N PRO A 60 12.89 -34.47 12.20
CA PRO A 60 12.90 -33.26 11.34
C PRO A 60 11.53 -32.77 10.86
N ASP A 61 10.52 -33.62 10.96
CA ASP A 61 9.11 -33.39 10.56
C ASP A 61 8.25 -32.84 11.71
N PHE A 62 8.83 -32.55 12.88
CA PHE A 62 8.11 -31.95 14.01
C PHE A 62 7.30 -30.70 13.60
N VAL A 63 7.93 -29.80 12.83
CA VAL A 63 7.31 -28.55 12.37
C VAL A 63 6.17 -28.82 11.37
N ASP A 64 6.23 -29.90 10.59
CA ASP A 64 5.15 -30.30 9.67
C ASP A 64 3.92 -30.72 10.46
N HIS A 65 4.09 -31.62 11.42
CA HIS A 65 2.98 -32.05 12.29
C HIS A 65 2.41 -30.91 13.14
N LEU A 66 3.27 -29.98 13.59
CA LEU A 66 2.82 -28.79 14.30
C LEU A 66 2.05 -27.83 13.38
N GLN A 67 2.50 -27.69 12.12
CA GLN A 67 1.77 -26.94 11.12
C GLN A 67 0.38 -27.54 10.90
N ASP A 68 0.27 -28.86 10.72
CA ASP A 68 -1.02 -29.55 10.53
C ASP A 68 -1.96 -29.34 11.73
N ALA A 69 -1.43 -29.39 12.95
CA ALA A 69 -2.17 -29.07 14.17
C ALA A 69 -2.72 -27.65 14.14
N LEU A 70 -1.88 -26.68 13.79
CA LEU A 70 -2.30 -25.28 13.65
C LEU A 70 -3.31 -25.11 12.52
N GLU A 71 -3.15 -25.78 11.37
CA GLU A 71 -4.12 -25.76 10.27
C GLU A 71 -5.48 -26.27 10.74
N TYR A 72 -5.52 -27.38 11.47
CA TYR A 72 -6.74 -27.90 12.07
C TYR A 72 -7.38 -26.93 13.07
N ILE A 73 -6.59 -26.36 13.99
CA ILE A 73 -7.09 -25.41 14.99
C ILE A 73 -7.67 -24.15 14.33
N PHE A 74 -6.97 -23.57 13.36
CA PHE A 74 -7.43 -22.37 12.67
C PHE A 74 -8.58 -22.67 11.68
N ALA A 75 -8.68 -23.88 11.14
CA ALA A 75 -9.83 -24.30 10.34
C ALA A 75 -11.08 -24.50 11.20
N THR A 76 -10.92 -25.12 12.37
CA THR A 76 -12.01 -25.45 13.31
C THR A 76 -12.47 -24.22 14.10
N TYR A 77 -11.52 -23.38 14.52
CA TYR A 77 -11.74 -22.20 15.35
C TYR A 77 -11.16 -20.92 14.71
N PRO A 78 -11.65 -20.47 13.54
CA PRO A 78 -11.02 -19.41 12.74
C PRO A 78 -11.01 -18.00 13.38
N ARG A 79 -11.71 -17.82 14.51
CA ARG A 79 -11.79 -16.56 15.26
C ARG A 79 -11.31 -16.71 16.70
N SER A 80 -10.68 -17.82 17.04
CA SER A 80 -10.15 -17.98 18.39
C SER A 80 -8.92 -17.08 18.60
N ILE A 81 -8.78 -16.64 19.84
CA ILE A 81 -7.47 -16.23 20.35
C ILE A 81 -6.73 -17.53 20.66
N VAL A 82 -5.59 -17.73 20.01
CA VAL A 82 -4.76 -18.91 20.20
C VAL A 82 -3.64 -18.53 21.15
N LEU A 83 -3.42 -19.39 22.17
CA LEU A 83 -2.29 -19.33 23.08
C LEU A 83 -1.60 -20.68 23.01
N LEU A 84 -0.40 -20.76 22.46
CA LEU A 84 0.37 -22.00 22.38
C LEU A 84 1.65 -21.81 23.18
N GLY A 85 1.76 -22.49 24.31
CA GLY A 85 2.92 -22.40 25.19
C GLY A 85 3.61 -23.74 25.41
N GLY A 86 4.84 -23.69 25.91
CA GLY A 86 5.58 -24.86 26.38
C GLY A 86 7.06 -24.80 26.04
N ASP A 87 7.77 -25.90 26.30
CA ASP A 87 9.21 -26.00 26.03
C ASP A 87 9.46 -26.56 24.63
N PHE A 88 10.05 -25.73 23.77
CA PHE A 88 10.33 -26.07 22.38
C PHE A 88 11.79 -26.42 22.12
N ASN A 89 12.71 -26.30 23.08
CA ASN A 89 14.13 -26.66 22.92
C ASN A 89 14.83 -26.10 21.64
N TYR A 90 14.44 -24.92 21.13
CA TYR A 90 15.11 -24.27 19.99
C TYR A 90 16.15 -23.23 20.45
N SER A 91 17.37 -23.70 20.74
CA SER A 91 18.49 -22.83 21.15
C SER A 91 19.10 -22.00 20.01
N ALA A 92 18.89 -22.40 18.75
CA ALA A 92 19.46 -21.74 17.57
C ALA A 92 18.62 -20.58 17.01
N ILE A 93 17.58 -20.13 17.73
CA ILE A 93 16.76 -18.98 17.34
C ILE A 93 17.05 -17.82 18.28
N ASN A 94 17.46 -16.68 17.70
CA ASN A 94 17.45 -15.42 18.43
C ASN A 94 16.03 -14.83 18.37
N TRP A 95 15.30 -14.94 19.47
CA TRP A 95 13.90 -14.50 19.58
C TRP A 95 13.73 -12.98 19.59
N LYS A 96 14.76 -12.22 19.97
CA LYS A 96 14.74 -10.73 19.92
C LYS A 96 14.75 -10.22 18.48
N THR A 97 15.57 -10.82 17.62
CA THR A 97 15.70 -10.45 16.20
C THR A 97 14.84 -11.32 15.28
N SER A 98 14.22 -12.39 15.81
CA SER A 98 13.52 -13.42 15.02
C SER A 98 14.39 -13.98 13.89
N SER A 99 15.67 -14.21 14.17
CA SER A 99 16.65 -14.72 13.21
C SER A 99 17.29 -16.02 13.69
N VAL A 100 17.62 -16.90 12.76
CA VAL A 100 18.28 -18.17 13.07
C VAL A 100 19.80 -17.97 13.14
N THR A 101 20.42 -18.41 14.22
CA THR A 101 21.88 -18.40 14.40
C THR A 101 22.53 -19.61 13.71
N SER A 102 23.86 -19.63 13.61
CA SER A 102 24.60 -20.75 13.01
C SER A 102 24.47 -22.01 13.88
N GLY A 103 23.98 -23.12 13.32
CA GLY A 103 23.80 -24.40 14.02
C GLY A 103 23.18 -25.50 13.15
N SER A 104 23.21 -26.76 13.63
CA SER A 104 22.78 -27.97 12.90
C SER A 104 21.28 -28.00 12.53
N ASN A 105 20.42 -27.32 13.29
CA ASN A 105 18.96 -27.30 13.07
C ASN A 105 18.46 -26.01 12.36
N ARG A 106 19.32 -25.30 11.61
CA ARG A 106 18.99 -24.02 10.98
C ARG A 106 17.75 -24.07 10.08
N HIS A 107 17.61 -25.14 9.30
CA HIS A 107 16.47 -25.31 8.40
C HIS A 107 15.15 -25.47 9.17
N GLU A 108 15.12 -26.32 10.19
CA GLU A 108 13.94 -26.53 11.03
C GLU A 108 13.54 -25.24 11.77
N CYS A 109 14.51 -24.52 12.33
CA CYS A 109 14.29 -23.23 13.00
C CYS A 109 13.67 -22.19 12.06
N SER A 110 14.18 -22.09 10.82
CA SER A 110 13.61 -21.19 9.81
C SER A 110 12.19 -21.61 9.44
N ARG A 111 11.91 -22.92 9.34
CA ARG A 111 10.57 -23.44 9.05
C ARG A 111 9.60 -23.11 10.19
N LEU A 112 10.00 -23.26 11.44
CA LEU A 112 9.17 -22.89 12.59
C LEU A 112 8.79 -21.41 12.55
N LEU A 113 9.77 -20.52 12.32
CA LEU A 113 9.52 -19.07 12.20
C LEU A 113 8.56 -18.77 11.05
N ASP A 114 8.74 -19.41 9.89
CA ASP A 114 7.85 -19.28 8.73
C ASP A 114 6.42 -19.78 9.06
N THR A 115 6.30 -20.92 9.75
CA THR A 115 5.02 -21.51 10.18
C THR A 115 4.29 -20.61 11.16
N MET A 116 4.94 -20.19 12.26
CA MET A 116 4.32 -19.31 13.26
C MET A 116 3.89 -17.98 12.63
N THR A 117 4.73 -17.43 11.76
CA THR A 117 4.41 -16.22 10.99
C THR A 117 3.20 -16.42 10.08
N ALA A 118 3.08 -17.57 9.41
CA ALA A 118 1.95 -17.89 8.53
C ALA A 118 0.61 -17.94 9.29
N PHE A 119 0.61 -18.34 10.56
CA PHE A 119 -0.58 -18.35 11.42
C PHE A 119 -0.79 -17.05 12.22
N HIS A 120 0.06 -16.04 12.01
CA HIS A 120 0.08 -14.80 12.80
C HIS A 120 0.27 -15.04 14.29
N LEU A 121 1.08 -16.02 14.65
CA LEU A 121 1.48 -16.29 16.00
C LEU A 121 2.78 -15.54 16.30
N THR A 122 2.73 -14.65 17.28
CA THR A 122 3.85 -13.89 17.80
C THR A 122 4.33 -14.50 19.10
N GLN A 123 5.63 -14.75 19.21
CA GLN A 123 6.28 -15.20 20.43
C GLN A 123 6.43 -14.02 21.41
N LEU A 124 6.09 -14.22 22.68
CA LEU A 124 6.07 -13.15 23.70
C LEU A 124 7.23 -13.17 24.72
N VAL A 125 7.96 -14.28 24.85
CA VAL A 125 9.00 -14.45 25.89
C VAL A 125 10.33 -13.88 25.38
N GLN A 126 10.82 -12.79 25.98
CA GLN A 126 12.01 -12.08 25.49
C GLN A 126 13.24 -12.25 26.40
N GLU A 127 13.08 -12.94 27.52
CA GLU A 127 14.10 -13.17 28.54
C GLU A 127 14.44 -14.67 28.64
N PRO A 128 15.70 -15.03 28.96
CA PRO A 128 16.10 -16.42 29.12
C PRO A 128 15.28 -17.15 30.19
N THR A 129 14.82 -18.35 29.86
CA THR A 129 14.02 -19.20 30.76
C THR A 129 14.84 -20.36 31.33
N ARG A 130 15.96 -20.70 30.71
CA ARG A 130 16.93 -21.70 31.19
C ARG A 130 18.34 -21.31 30.77
N GLY A 131 19.22 -21.04 31.75
CA GLY A 131 20.54 -20.45 31.47
C GLY A 131 20.41 -19.16 30.64
N ASP A 132 21.17 -19.07 29.54
CA ASP A 132 21.12 -17.95 28.59
C ASP A 132 20.12 -18.15 27.44
N HIS A 133 19.34 -19.24 27.45
CA HIS A 133 18.43 -19.60 26.35
C HIS A 133 16.96 -19.33 26.70
N VAL A 134 16.20 -18.95 25.67
CA VAL A 134 14.73 -18.81 25.72
C VAL A 134 14.13 -20.08 25.11
N LEU A 135 13.82 -21.07 25.95
CA LEU A 135 13.31 -22.38 25.50
C LEU A 135 11.82 -22.55 25.76
N ASP A 136 11.32 -21.94 26.83
CA ASP A 136 9.91 -21.91 27.20
C ASP A 136 9.26 -20.75 26.45
N LEU A 137 8.49 -21.08 25.42
CA LEU A 137 7.90 -20.11 24.51
C LEU A 137 6.41 -19.97 24.78
N LEU A 138 5.90 -18.78 24.47
CA LEU A 138 4.46 -18.53 24.37
C LEU A 138 4.15 -17.80 23.08
N PHE A 139 3.38 -18.45 22.21
CA PHE A 139 2.92 -17.93 20.94
C PHE A 139 1.45 -17.49 21.04
N THR A 140 1.13 -16.32 20.49
CA THR A 140 -0.26 -15.85 20.42
C THR A 140 -0.57 -15.05 19.16
N ASN A 141 -1.83 -15.10 18.73
CA ASN A 141 -2.37 -14.21 17.70
C ASN A 141 -2.96 -12.89 18.26
N LEU A 142 -2.76 -12.60 19.54
CA LEU A 142 -3.12 -11.34 20.21
C LEU A 142 -1.95 -10.75 21.03
N PRO A 143 -0.87 -10.26 20.38
CA PRO A 143 0.31 -9.78 21.08
C PRO A 143 0.17 -8.39 21.71
N THR A 144 -0.56 -7.45 21.07
CA THR A 144 -0.47 -5.99 21.30
C THR A 144 -0.82 -5.50 22.70
N HIS A 145 -1.42 -6.35 23.54
CA HIS A 145 -1.83 -5.99 24.88
C HIS A 145 -1.49 -7.07 25.91
N SER A 146 -0.80 -8.13 25.50
CA SER A 146 -0.34 -9.18 26.40
C SER A 146 0.98 -8.74 27.06
N ARG A 147 1.13 -9.00 28.35
CA ARG A 147 2.38 -8.72 29.09
C ARG A 147 2.92 -10.02 29.65
N THR A 148 4.16 -10.34 29.31
CA THR A 148 4.84 -11.56 29.73
C THR A 148 5.99 -11.19 30.66
N TYR A 149 6.11 -11.92 31.75
CA TYR A 149 7.14 -11.78 32.78
C TYR A 149 7.81 -13.14 32.96
N VAL A 150 9.12 -13.15 33.04
CA VAL A 150 9.88 -14.31 33.49
C VAL A 150 10.15 -14.11 34.98
N LEU A 151 9.58 -14.97 35.81
CA LEU A 151 9.67 -14.92 37.27
C LEU A 151 10.76 -15.86 37.79
N GLU A 152 10.99 -15.82 39.10
CA GLU A 152 11.99 -16.63 39.78
C GLU A 152 11.84 -18.14 39.52
N GLU A 153 12.95 -18.86 39.71
CA GLU A 153 13.08 -20.28 39.42
C GLU A 153 12.12 -21.12 40.27
N ILE A 154 11.34 -21.98 39.61
CA ILE A 154 10.51 -23.00 40.27
C ILE A 154 11.14 -24.40 40.10
N SER A 155 12.08 -24.53 39.16
CA SER A 155 12.92 -25.71 38.87
C SER A 155 14.21 -25.21 38.15
N ASP A 156 14.91 -26.09 37.44
CA ASP A 156 15.90 -25.74 36.40
C ASP A 156 15.35 -24.87 35.23
N HIS A 157 14.08 -24.46 35.31
CA HIS A 157 13.42 -23.50 34.45
C HIS A 157 12.84 -22.34 35.27
N LYS A 158 12.90 -21.14 34.71
CA LYS A 158 12.19 -19.95 35.19
C LYS A 158 10.72 -19.98 34.78
N PHE A 159 9.86 -19.40 35.61
CA PHE A 159 8.43 -19.41 35.35
C PHE A 159 7.99 -18.31 34.39
N VAL A 160 7.27 -18.67 33.33
CA VAL A 160 6.70 -17.71 32.38
C VAL A 160 5.27 -17.35 32.78
N HIS A 161 5.07 -16.13 33.27
CA HIS A 161 3.75 -15.58 33.59
C HIS A 161 3.29 -14.62 32.50
N THR A 162 2.11 -14.86 31.90
CA THR A 162 1.55 -13.93 30.89
C THR A 162 0.16 -13.46 31.26
N LEU A 163 -0.01 -12.14 31.29
CA LEU A 163 -1.31 -11.47 31.38
C LEU A 163 -1.86 -11.28 29.97
N VAL A 164 -2.95 -11.98 29.65
CA VAL A 164 -3.65 -11.84 28.37
C VAL A 164 -4.96 -11.07 28.58
N PRO A 165 -5.18 -9.94 27.89
CA PRO A 165 -6.36 -9.12 28.09
C PRO A 165 -7.60 -9.82 27.55
N MET A 166 -8.65 -9.78 28.37
CA MET A 166 -9.96 -10.28 27.99
C MET A 166 -10.74 -9.18 27.25
N TYR A 167 -10.88 -9.33 25.94
CA TYR A 167 -11.65 -8.39 25.14
C TYR A 167 -13.16 -8.55 25.41
N VAL A 168 -13.78 -7.49 25.94
CA VAL A 168 -15.23 -7.31 25.92
C VAL A 168 -15.53 -6.24 24.87
N PRO A 169 -16.01 -6.60 23.67
CA PRO A 169 -16.31 -5.58 22.67
C PRO A 169 -17.44 -4.67 23.19
N ALA A 170 -17.10 -3.40 23.48
CA ALA A 170 -18.08 -2.36 23.72
C ALA A 170 -18.89 -2.15 22.43
N LYS A 171 -20.20 -2.38 22.49
CA LYS A 171 -21.09 -2.15 21.35
C LYS A 171 -21.41 -0.65 21.25
N HIS A 172 -20.53 0.12 20.63
CA HIS A 172 -20.89 1.48 20.20
C HIS A 172 -21.79 1.39 18.96
N ILE A 173 -23.11 1.44 19.17
CA ILE A 173 -24.07 1.62 18.07
C ILE A 173 -24.07 3.12 17.74
N THR A 174 -23.33 3.51 16.71
CA THR A 174 -23.44 4.86 16.14
C THR A 174 -24.54 4.88 15.10
N THR A 175 -25.47 5.82 15.24
CA THR A 175 -26.45 6.15 14.20
C THR A 175 -25.86 7.26 13.34
N LYS A 176 -25.76 7.06 12.03
CA LYS A 176 -25.30 8.08 11.08
C LYS A 176 -26.47 8.49 10.19
N CYS A 177 -26.67 9.79 10.02
CA CYS A 177 -27.53 10.34 8.98
C CYS A 177 -26.72 10.43 7.67
N ILE A 178 -27.27 9.91 6.57
CA ILE A 178 -26.66 9.95 5.23
C ILE A 178 -27.69 10.38 4.19
N LEU A 179 -27.25 10.97 3.09
CA LEU A 179 -28.12 11.30 1.95
C LEU A 179 -28.46 10.06 1.13
N ASN A 180 -29.72 9.94 0.74
CA ASN A 180 -30.27 8.82 -0.01
C ASN A 180 -30.39 9.14 -1.51
N TYR A 181 -29.23 9.30 -2.18
CA TYR A 181 -29.15 9.56 -3.62
C TYR A 181 -30.01 8.64 -4.51
N PRO A 182 -30.15 7.32 -4.24
CA PRO A 182 -31.04 6.47 -5.03
C PRO A 182 -32.53 6.88 -5.03
N LYS A 183 -32.97 7.72 -4.09
CA LYS A 183 -34.34 8.26 -4.01
C LYS A 183 -34.39 9.77 -4.27
N CYS A 184 -33.40 10.32 -4.98
CA CYS A 184 -33.43 11.72 -5.36
C CYS A 184 -34.47 12.00 -6.46
N ASP A 185 -35.02 13.21 -6.47
CA ASP A 185 -35.90 13.70 -7.52
C ASP A 185 -35.08 14.35 -8.64
N HIS A 186 -34.67 13.56 -9.62
CA HIS A 186 -33.75 13.98 -10.68
C HIS A 186 -34.31 15.08 -11.60
N GLU A 187 -35.60 14.99 -11.93
CA GLU A 187 -36.26 15.97 -12.78
C GLU A 187 -36.35 17.32 -12.10
N LYS A 188 -36.80 17.33 -10.83
CA LYS A 188 -36.89 18.57 -10.03
C LYS A 188 -35.52 19.21 -9.83
N MET A 189 -34.47 18.44 -9.57
CA MET A 189 -33.10 18.98 -9.43
C MET A 189 -32.67 19.74 -10.69
N ASN A 190 -32.88 19.13 -11.86
CA ASN A 190 -32.47 19.74 -13.12
C ASN A 190 -33.36 20.93 -13.50
N LEU A 191 -34.66 20.88 -13.21
CA LEU A 191 -35.56 22.01 -13.43
C LEU A 191 -35.15 23.23 -12.58
N MET A 192 -34.97 23.03 -11.27
CA MET A 192 -34.55 24.10 -10.34
C MET A 192 -33.21 24.74 -10.75
N LEU A 193 -32.28 23.95 -11.30
CA LEU A 193 -30.99 24.46 -11.73
C LEU A 193 -31.08 25.20 -13.07
N ARG A 194 -31.94 24.76 -14.01
CA ARG A 194 -32.18 25.47 -15.28
C ARG A 194 -32.86 26.83 -15.05
N ASP A 195 -33.87 26.86 -14.19
CA ASP A 195 -34.59 28.10 -13.84
C ASP A 195 -33.61 29.11 -13.21
N PHE A 196 -32.72 28.62 -12.34
CA PHE A 196 -31.65 29.42 -11.78
C PHE A 196 -30.66 29.89 -12.84
N ALA A 197 -30.24 29.03 -13.78
CA ALA A 197 -29.25 29.37 -14.80
C ALA A 197 -29.69 30.58 -15.64
N HIS A 198 -30.96 30.64 -16.03
CA HIS A 198 -31.49 31.77 -16.79
C HIS A 198 -31.33 33.10 -16.05
N ILE A 199 -31.68 33.13 -14.75
CA ILE A 199 -31.53 34.33 -13.91
C ILE A 199 -30.06 34.64 -13.65
N PHE A 200 -29.25 33.62 -13.40
CA PHE A 200 -27.82 33.73 -13.11
C PHE A 200 -27.07 34.44 -14.23
N GLU A 201 -27.34 34.07 -15.49
CA GLU A 201 -26.69 34.63 -16.68
C GLU A 201 -26.97 36.13 -16.86
N THR A 202 -28.19 36.60 -16.58
CA THR A 202 -28.58 38.02 -16.78
C THR A 202 -27.70 39.03 -16.02
N THR A 203 -27.10 38.58 -14.92
CA THR A 203 -26.35 39.41 -13.97
C THR A 203 -24.96 38.83 -13.70
N PHE A 204 -24.50 37.90 -14.53
CA PHE A 204 -23.23 37.19 -14.35
C PHE A 204 -22.03 38.13 -14.42
N VAL A 205 -21.99 38.98 -15.46
CA VAL A 205 -20.85 39.85 -15.79
C VAL A 205 -20.65 40.95 -14.74
N THR A 206 -21.70 41.33 -14.00
CA THR A 206 -21.62 42.37 -12.96
C THR A 206 -21.06 41.86 -11.63
N ARG A 207 -20.89 40.54 -11.47
CA ARG A 207 -20.42 39.90 -10.24
C ARG A 207 -18.98 39.42 -10.39
N THR A 208 -18.28 39.33 -9.27
CA THR A 208 -16.96 38.68 -9.18
C THR A 208 -17.07 37.17 -9.32
N ALA A 209 -15.94 36.51 -9.62
CA ALA A 209 -15.87 35.05 -9.67
C ALA A 209 -16.28 34.39 -8.33
N ASN A 210 -15.95 35.02 -7.20
CA ASN A 210 -16.31 34.53 -5.86
C ASN A 210 -17.82 34.60 -5.58
N GLU A 211 -18.47 35.70 -5.98
CA GLU A 211 -19.92 35.88 -5.84
C GLU A 211 -20.69 34.90 -6.74
N ASN A 212 -20.26 34.78 -8.00
CA ASN A 212 -20.84 33.83 -8.95
C ASN A 212 -20.68 32.38 -8.47
N TRP A 213 -19.51 32.01 -7.95
CA TRP A 213 -19.29 30.71 -7.32
C TRP A 213 -20.21 30.50 -6.10
N SER A 214 -20.30 31.48 -5.21
CA SER A 214 -21.10 31.37 -3.99
C SER A 214 -22.57 31.14 -4.30
N LEU A 215 -23.14 31.90 -5.26
CA LEU A 215 -24.52 31.72 -5.72
C LEU A 215 -24.75 30.32 -6.30
N PHE A 216 -23.84 29.84 -7.14
CA PHE A 216 -23.94 28.50 -7.72
C PHE A 216 -23.86 27.40 -6.65
N ARG A 217 -22.87 27.48 -5.75
CA ARG A 217 -22.70 26.55 -4.61
C ARG A 217 -23.94 26.51 -3.73
N ASP A 218 -24.46 27.67 -3.36
CA ASP A 218 -25.61 27.76 -2.46
C ASP A 218 -26.87 27.22 -3.15
N LYS A 219 -27.03 27.45 -4.45
CA LYS A 219 -28.11 26.82 -5.22
C LYS A 219 -27.99 25.30 -5.27
N LEU A 220 -26.80 24.75 -5.48
CA LEU A 220 -26.59 23.31 -5.43
C LEU A 220 -26.94 22.72 -4.05
N LYS A 221 -26.59 23.40 -2.96
CA LYS A 221 -26.96 22.98 -1.60
C LYS A 221 -28.47 23.04 -1.35
N GLU A 222 -29.14 24.09 -1.84
CA GLU A 222 -30.60 24.21 -1.80
C GLU A 222 -31.26 23.03 -2.54
N ILE A 223 -30.77 22.71 -3.74
CA ILE A 223 -31.24 21.57 -4.55
C ILE A 223 -31.01 20.24 -3.82
N GLU A 224 -29.83 20.03 -3.23
CA GLU A 224 -29.53 18.82 -2.46
C GLU A 224 -30.50 18.65 -1.29
N HIS A 225 -30.76 19.73 -0.53
CA HIS A 225 -31.68 19.70 0.59
C HIS A 225 -33.13 19.45 0.16
N ALA A 226 -33.58 20.09 -0.92
CA ALA A 226 -34.96 20.01 -1.41
C ALA A 226 -35.29 18.70 -2.12
N CYS A 227 -34.30 18.04 -2.72
CA CYS A 227 -34.53 16.93 -3.64
C CYS A 227 -33.92 15.59 -3.20
N ILE A 228 -33.05 15.56 -2.17
CA ILE A 228 -32.39 14.33 -1.71
C ILE A 228 -32.78 13.97 -0.27
N PRO A 229 -33.59 12.93 -0.06
CA PRO A 229 -34.01 12.52 1.28
C PRO A 229 -32.84 12.07 2.17
N GLN A 230 -32.98 12.26 3.49
CA GLN A 230 -32.05 11.75 4.49
C GLN A 230 -32.42 10.34 4.98
N LEU A 231 -31.41 9.52 5.29
CA LEU A 231 -31.54 8.16 5.81
C LEU A 231 -30.71 7.99 7.08
N HIS A 232 -31.33 7.45 8.14
CA HIS A 232 -30.65 7.11 9.38
C HIS A 232 -30.19 5.64 9.37
N VAL A 233 -28.87 5.42 9.35
CA VAL A 233 -28.27 4.09 9.34
C VAL A 233 -27.64 3.78 10.68
N LYS A 234 -28.08 2.69 11.33
CA LYS A 234 -27.44 2.17 12.55
C LYS A 234 -26.27 1.28 12.18
N THR A 235 -25.05 1.65 12.58
CA THR A 235 -23.86 0.83 12.37
C THR A 235 -23.92 -0.38 13.31
N ARG A 236 -24.00 -1.59 12.77
CA ARG A 236 -23.97 -2.83 13.56
C ARG A 236 -22.54 -3.37 13.62
N THR A 237 -22.11 -3.74 14.81
CA THR A 237 -20.82 -4.40 15.07
C THR A 237 -20.85 -5.92 14.85
N ASP A 238 -22.00 -6.49 14.49
CA ASP A 238 -22.14 -7.93 14.26
C ASP A 238 -21.46 -8.32 12.93
N SER A 239 -21.03 -9.58 12.81
CA SER A 239 -20.44 -10.07 11.55
C SER A 239 -21.42 -9.90 10.37
N PRO A 240 -20.94 -9.59 9.15
CA PRO A 240 -21.83 -9.30 8.02
C PRO A 240 -22.86 -10.39 7.67
N TRP A 241 -22.57 -11.66 7.97
CA TRP A 241 -23.48 -12.80 7.78
C TRP A 241 -24.57 -12.92 8.86
N PHE A 242 -24.50 -12.14 9.94
CA PHE A 242 -25.39 -12.24 11.10
C PHE A 242 -26.70 -11.49 10.84
N THR A 243 -27.70 -12.23 10.32
CA THR A 243 -29.00 -11.66 9.95
C THR A 243 -29.95 -11.50 11.14
N LYS A 244 -31.04 -10.74 10.94
CA LYS A 244 -32.13 -10.64 11.94
C LYS A 244 -32.71 -12.02 12.28
N ASP A 245 -32.79 -12.92 11.31
CA ASP A 245 -33.36 -14.27 11.51
C ASP A 245 -32.44 -15.15 12.35
N VAL A 246 -31.12 -15.13 12.11
CA VAL A 246 -30.14 -15.82 12.97
C VAL A 246 -30.24 -15.31 14.41
N LYS A 247 -30.39 -13.99 14.60
CA LYS A 247 -30.60 -13.40 15.93
C LYS A 247 -31.87 -13.92 16.60
N LYS A 248 -32.99 -14.01 15.87
CA LYS A 248 -34.25 -14.56 16.37
C LYS A 248 -34.09 -16.02 16.81
N CYS A 249 -33.47 -16.86 15.98
CA CYS A 249 -33.22 -18.27 16.30
C CYS A 249 -32.33 -18.43 17.55
N LEU A 250 -31.24 -17.66 17.66
CA LEU A 250 -30.36 -17.69 18.83
C LEU A 250 -31.08 -17.23 20.12
N ASN A 251 -31.93 -16.22 20.04
CA ASN A 251 -32.73 -15.78 21.18
C ASN A 251 -33.74 -16.85 21.60
N LYS A 252 -34.40 -17.52 20.64
CA LYS A 252 -35.30 -18.66 20.91
C LYS A 252 -34.54 -19.81 21.57
N LYS A 253 -33.36 -20.18 21.05
CA LYS A 253 -32.48 -21.21 21.64
C LYS A 253 -32.13 -20.87 23.09
N LYS A 254 -31.75 -19.62 23.39
CA LYS A 254 -31.47 -19.16 24.76
C LYS A 254 -32.68 -19.26 25.68
N LYS A 255 -33.87 -18.88 25.21
CA LYS A 255 -35.12 -18.95 25.98
C LYS A 255 -35.47 -20.40 26.33
N VAL A 256 -35.43 -21.29 25.33
CA VAL A 256 -35.75 -22.72 25.52
C VAL A 256 -34.70 -23.42 26.38
N TYR A 257 -33.42 -23.06 26.26
CA TYR A 257 -32.37 -23.57 27.14
C TYR A 257 -32.60 -23.22 28.62
N ARG A 258 -32.98 -21.96 28.91
CA ARG A 258 -33.31 -21.54 30.29
C ARG A 258 -34.47 -22.36 30.84
N ARG A 259 -35.54 -22.51 30.05
CA ARG A 259 -36.70 -23.33 30.42
C ARG A 259 -36.32 -24.81 30.62
N ALA A 260 -35.50 -25.39 29.76
CA ALA A 260 -35.05 -26.78 29.90
C ALA A 260 -34.23 -26.98 31.18
N LYS A 261 -33.41 -25.99 31.55
CA LYS A 261 -32.64 -26.00 32.80
C LYS A 261 -33.52 -25.84 34.04
N GLU A 262 -34.58 -25.03 33.96
CA GLU A 262 -35.53 -24.80 35.06
C GLU A 262 -36.46 -26.00 35.28
N VAL A 263 -37.05 -26.55 34.21
CA VAL A 263 -38.02 -27.64 34.27
C VAL A 263 -37.35 -29.02 34.40
N ASN A 264 -36.15 -29.16 33.84
CA ASN A 264 -35.31 -30.36 33.85
C ASN A 264 -36.04 -31.67 33.48
N SER A 265 -36.90 -31.63 32.45
CA SER A 265 -37.59 -32.80 31.91
C SER A 265 -37.08 -33.19 30.52
N ASP A 266 -37.24 -34.46 30.14
CA ASP A 266 -36.82 -34.97 28.83
C ASP A 266 -37.50 -34.24 27.67
N SER A 267 -38.79 -33.94 27.81
CA SER A 267 -39.55 -33.15 26.82
C SER A 267 -38.96 -31.75 26.63
N ALA A 268 -38.54 -31.07 27.70
CA ALA A 268 -37.96 -29.74 27.62
C ALA A 268 -36.55 -29.75 27.02
N TRP A 269 -35.74 -30.77 27.34
CA TRP A 269 -34.43 -30.98 26.72
C TRP A 269 -34.54 -31.38 25.24
N GLN A 270 -35.55 -32.17 24.86
CA GLN A 270 -35.83 -32.50 23.46
C GLN A 270 -36.20 -31.25 22.66
N GLN A 271 -37.09 -30.40 23.21
CA GLN A 271 -37.43 -29.12 22.58
C GLN A 271 -36.19 -28.20 22.40
N TYR A 272 -35.26 -28.21 23.37
CA TYR A 272 -33.98 -27.50 23.23
C TYR A 272 -33.13 -28.08 22.09
N LYS A 273 -33.01 -29.41 21.98
CA LYS A 273 -32.28 -30.08 20.90
C LYS A 273 -32.84 -29.71 19.53
N ASP A 274 -34.17 -29.74 19.35
CA ASP A 274 -34.82 -29.41 18.08
C ASP A 274 -34.59 -27.94 17.67
N VAL A 275 -34.69 -27.02 18.64
CA VAL A 275 -34.40 -25.59 18.42
C VAL A 275 -32.91 -25.37 18.18
N SER A 276 -32.02 -26.15 18.79
CA SER A 276 -30.58 -26.11 18.54
C SER A 276 -30.28 -26.50 17.09
N ALA A 277 -30.80 -27.63 16.63
CA ALA A 277 -30.63 -28.10 15.26
C ALA A 277 -31.15 -27.08 14.24
N THR A 278 -32.36 -26.55 14.48
CA THR A 278 -32.93 -25.48 13.63
C THR A 278 -32.05 -24.23 13.59
N THR A 279 -31.48 -23.84 14.74
CA THR A 279 -30.59 -22.68 14.84
C THR A 279 -29.28 -22.92 14.08
N GLU A 280 -28.72 -24.12 14.14
CA GLU A 280 -27.52 -24.50 13.41
C GLU A 280 -27.74 -24.47 11.89
N ILE A 281 -28.89 -24.98 11.42
CA ILE A 281 -29.30 -24.88 10.00
C ILE A 281 -29.40 -23.41 9.58
N ALA A 282 -30.03 -22.55 10.38
CA ALA A 282 -30.17 -21.13 10.09
C ALA A 282 -28.79 -20.41 10.02
N ILE A 283 -27.87 -20.75 10.93
CA ILE A 283 -26.50 -20.23 10.91
C ILE A 283 -25.76 -20.71 9.66
N LYS A 284 -25.84 -21.99 9.32
CA LYS A 284 -25.20 -22.58 8.13
C LYS A 284 -25.73 -21.93 6.86
N LYS A 285 -27.05 -21.77 6.73
CA LYS A 285 -27.71 -21.08 5.60
C LYS A 285 -27.27 -19.62 5.49
N ALA A 286 -27.22 -18.89 6.60
CA ALA A 286 -26.82 -17.48 6.60
C ALA A 286 -25.33 -17.31 6.22
N LYS A 287 -24.44 -18.16 6.76
CA LYS A 287 -23.02 -18.17 6.37
C LYS A 287 -22.85 -18.53 4.91
N ASN A 288 -23.51 -19.60 4.44
CA ASN A 288 -23.44 -20.01 3.03
C ASN A 288 -23.90 -18.88 2.10
N LYS A 289 -25.07 -18.27 2.39
CA LYS A 289 -25.58 -17.13 1.63
C LYS A 289 -24.56 -15.99 1.56
N PHE A 290 -23.96 -15.66 2.70
CA PHE A 290 -22.99 -14.57 2.75
C PHE A 290 -21.71 -14.90 1.98
N PHE A 291 -21.06 -16.01 2.27
CA PHE A 291 -19.73 -16.34 1.71
C PHE A 291 -19.77 -16.72 0.23
N ASN A 292 -20.87 -17.33 -0.25
CA ASN A 292 -20.96 -17.88 -1.59
C ASN A 292 -21.84 -17.08 -2.55
N HIS A 293 -22.59 -16.08 -2.06
CA HIS A 293 -23.36 -15.18 -2.91
C HIS A 293 -23.05 -13.72 -2.59
N THR A 294 -23.33 -13.25 -1.37
CA THR A 294 -23.21 -11.82 -1.03
C THR A 294 -21.79 -11.29 -1.13
N LEU A 295 -20.80 -12.04 -0.64
CA LEU A 295 -19.40 -11.64 -0.64
C LEU A 295 -18.80 -11.58 -2.06
N PRO A 296 -18.95 -12.61 -2.92
CA PRO A 296 -18.58 -12.49 -4.33
C PRO A 296 -19.33 -11.36 -5.06
N ASP A 297 -20.63 -11.15 -4.78
CA ASP A 297 -21.37 -10.02 -5.35
C ASP A 297 -20.82 -8.66 -4.93
N LEU A 298 -20.37 -8.51 -3.68
CA LEU A 298 -19.70 -7.31 -3.22
C LEU A 298 -18.43 -7.06 -4.03
N LEU A 299 -17.70 -8.09 -4.43
CA LEU A 299 -16.50 -7.90 -5.24
C LEU A 299 -16.81 -7.35 -6.64
N ARG A 300 -18.00 -7.64 -7.20
CA ARG A 300 -18.47 -7.10 -8.48
C ARG A 300 -19.08 -5.70 -8.34
N THR A 301 -19.86 -5.48 -7.29
CA THR A 301 -20.70 -4.27 -7.13
C THR A 301 -20.05 -3.20 -6.26
N ASN A 302 -19.21 -3.58 -5.30
CA ASN A 302 -18.54 -2.68 -4.38
C ASN A 302 -17.23 -3.29 -3.82
N PRO A 303 -16.15 -3.35 -4.62
CA PRO A 303 -14.87 -3.96 -4.22
C PRO A 303 -14.32 -3.38 -2.90
N ALA A 304 -14.54 -2.09 -2.64
CA ALA A 304 -14.11 -1.45 -1.40
C ALA A 304 -14.75 -2.09 -0.15
N LYS A 305 -16.05 -2.37 -0.19
CA LYS A 305 -16.75 -3.09 0.89
C LYS A 305 -16.27 -4.53 1.03
N PHE A 306 -16.01 -5.23 -0.08
CA PHE A 306 -15.42 -6.57 -0.03
C PHE A 306 -14.10 -6.57 0.75
N TRP A 307 -13.20 -5.62 0.44
CA TRP A 307 -11.92 -5.51 1.13
C TRP A 307 -12.06 -5.07 2.58
N GLN A 308 -13.02 -4.22 2.92
CA GLN A 308 -13.34 -3.91 4.31
C GLN A 308 -13.76 -5.15 5.12
N VAL A 309 -14.40 -6.14 4.49
CA VAL A 309 -14.77 -7.40 5.15
C VAL A 309 -13.55 -8.31 5.36
N ILE A 310 -12.68 -8.43 4.35
CA ILE A 310 -11.56 -9.38 4.38
C ILE A 310 -10.37 -8.83 5.15
N ASN A 311 -9.98 -7.61 4.81
CA ASN A 311 -8.93 -6.88 5.48
C ASN A 311 -9.56 -5.60 6.04
N PRO A 312 -10.37 -5.71 7.12
CA PRO A 312 -10.80 -4.51 7.82
C PRO A 312 -9.52 -3.78 8.21
N LYS A 313 -9.23 -2.67 7.53
CA LYS A 313 -8.32 -1.66 8.07
C LYS A 313 -8.83 -1.45 9.49
N GLY A 314 -7.94 -1.54 10.49
CA GLY A 314 -8.29 -1.23 11.88
C GLY A 314 -9.21 -0.03 11.85
N SER A 315 -10.46 -0.24 12.26
CA SER A 315 -11.57 0.70 12.04
C SER A 315 -11.08 2.08 12.40
N HIS A 316 -11.02 3.05 11.47
CA HIS A 316 -10.55 4.44 11.68
C HIS A 316 -10.36 4.77 13.16
N GLU A 317 -9.28 4.24 13.74
CA GLU A 317 -9.03 4.40 15.15
C GLU A 317 -8.60 5.85 15.19
N ILE A 318 -9.23 6.61 16.10
CA ILE A 318 -8.84 8.00 16.26
C ILE A 318 -7.34 7.94 16.49
N PRO A 319 -6.52 8.60 15.66
CA PRO A 319 -5.09 8.59 15.87
C PRO A 319 -4.83 8.96 17.33
N VAL A 320 -4.07 8.12 18.02
CA VAL A 320 -3.82 8.29 19.45
C VAL A 320 -2.49 9.00 19.56
N LEU A 321 -2.49 10.33 19.51
CA LEU A 321 -1.26 11.10 19.74
C LEU A 321 -0.95 11.21 21.22
N LYS A 322 0.33 11.35 21.53
CA LYS A 322 0.79 11.77 22.85
C LYS A 322 0.98 13.28 22.88
N ASP A 323 0.64 13.91 24.00
CA ASP A 323 1.01 15.29 24.30
C ASP A 323 2.51 15.42 24.64
N ALA A 324 2.96 16.64 24.92
CA ALA A 324 4.35 16.94 25.25
C ALA A 324 4.86 16.21 26.51
N ASP A 325 3.95 15.80 27.41
CA ASP A 325 4.24 15.07 28.64
C ASP A 325 4.14 13.54 28.46
N GLY A 326 3.92 13.07 27.23
CA GLY A 326 3.83 11.66 26.88
C GLY A 326 2.48 11.00 27.19
N ARG A 327 1.46 11.77 27.58
CA ARG A 327 0.11 11.27 27.87
C ARG A 327 -0.73 11.27 26.60
N VAL A 328 -1.71 10.36 26.52
CA VAL A 328 -2.61 10.30 25.37
C VAL A 328 -3.51 11.55 25.34
N ALA A 329 -3.47 12.30 24.25
CA ALA A 329 -4.32 13.47 24.09
C ALA A 329 -5.81 13.08 23.97
N PRO A 330 -6.75 13.95 24.37
CA PRO A 330 -8.17 13.71 24.17
C PRO A 330 -8.55 13.83 22.68
N PRO A 331 -9.59 13.12 22.19
CA PRO A 331 -9.99 13.10 20.78
C PRO A 331 -10.21 14.49 20.15
N GLU A 332 -10.76 15.42 20.91
CA GLU A 332 -11.06 16.80 20.52
C GLU A 332 -9.80 17.66 20.30
N ALA A 333 -8.68 17.35 20.96
CA ALA A 333 -7.42 18.06 20.81
C ALA A 333 -6.54 17.51 19.67
N MET A 334 -6.84 16.30 19.18
CA MET A 334 -6.06 15.64 18.12
C MET A 334 -5.95 16.49 16.84
N PRO A 335 -7.03 17.09 16.31
CA PRO A 335 -6.93 17.89 15.09
C PRO A 335 -5.96 19.06 15.23
N ASP A 336 -5.98 19.80 16.34
CA ASP A 336 -5.09 20.94 16.53
C ASP A 336 -3.63 20.52 16.68
N LEU A 337 -3.34 19.39 17.36
CA LEU A 337 -1.99 18.83 17.44
C LEU A 337 -1.43 18.46 16.06
N PHE A 338 -2.25 17.83 15.21
CA PHE A 338 -1.85 17.55 13.84
C PHE A 338 -1.70 18.83 13.02
N ASN A 339 -2.63 19.78 13.14
CA ASN A 339 -2.60 20.99 12.34
C ASN A 339 -1.34 21.79 12.67
N LYS A 340 -1.04 21.97 13.96
CA LYS A 340 0.22 22.57 14.43
C LYS A 340 1.44 21.84 13.86
N HIS A 341 1.49 20.51 13.98
CA HIS A 341 2.60 19.74 13.44
C HIS A 341 2.79 19.91 11.94
N PHE A 342 1.71 19.97 11.15
CA PHE A 342 1.80 20.16 9.71
C PHE A 342 2.22 21.59 9.34
N THR A 343 1.72 22.61 10.05
CA THR A 343 2.08 24.01 9.80
C THR A 343 3.52 24.32 10.20
N ASP A 344 4.05 23.68 11.24
CA ASP A 344 5.45 23.84 11.70
C ASP A 344 6.48 23.40 10.65
N THR A 345 6.03 22.76 9.56
CA THR A 345 6.89 22.23 8.49
C THR A 345 7.02 23.17 7.32
N PHE A 346 6.19 24.21 7.29
CA PHE A 346 6.21 25.19 6.24
C PHE A 346 7.49 26.04 6.30
N THR A 347 7.96 26.43 5.13
CA THR A 347 9.13 27.26 4.93
C THR A 347 8.71 28.71 4.94
N THR A 348 9.30 29.51 5.83
CA THR A 348 9.21 30.97 5.74
C THR A 348 10.26 31.47 4.75
N GLU A 349 9.83 32.20 3.73
CA GLU A 349 10.74 32.68 2.70
C GLU A 349 11.60 33.85 3.17
N SER A 350 12.88 33.81 2.81
CA SER A 350 13.76 34.97 2.86
C SER A 350 13.48 35.88 1.67
N VAL A 351 13.14 37.16 1.94
CA VAL A 351 12.83 38.19 0.95
C VAL A 351 13.73 39.41 1.20
N PRO A 352 14.32 40.05 0.17
CA PRO A 352 14.18 39.77 -1.26
C PRO A 352 14.97 38.56 -1.74
N PHE A 353 14.38 37.78 -2.65
CA PHE A 353 15.07 36.68 -3.34
C PHE A 353 15.83 37.23 -4.55
N ASN A 354 17.10 37.60 -4.34
CA ASN A 354 17.97 38.17 -5.37
C ASN A 354 18.67 37.07 -6.19
N TYR A 355 17.90 36.34 -6.99
CA TYR A 355 18.44 35.37 -7.95
C TYR A 355 18.35 35.92 -9.38
N ARG A 356 19.51 36.11 -10.03
CA ARG A 356 19.60 36.44 -11.46
C ARG A 356 19.89 35.18 -12.23
N GLU A 357 19.02 34.84 -13.17
CA GLU A 357 19.24 33.70 -14.03
C GLU A 357 20.32 33.96 -15.08
N PRO A 358 21.06 32.92 -15.47
CA PRO A 358 21.84 32.97 -16.70
C PRO A 358 20.88 33.28 -17.86
N GLN A 359 21.14 34.35 -18.63
CA GLN A 359 20.39 34.60 -19.86
C GLN A 359 20.77 33.53 -20.88
N GLN A 360 19.96 32.47 -20.97
CA GLN A 360 19.96 31.60 -22.13
C GLN A 360 18.78 31.99 -23.02
N PRO A 361 19.00 32.40 -24.27
CA PRO A 361 17.92 32.62 -25.22
C PRO A 361 17.36 31.26 -25.67
N LEU A 362 16.49 30.67 -24.87
CA LEU A 362 15.62 29.60 -25.34
C LEU A 362 14.50 30.27 -26.16
N VAL A 363 14.46 29.99 -27.46
CA VAL A 363 13.31 30.32 -28.31
C VAL A 363 12.21 29.34 -27.93
N LEU A 364 11.44 29.67 -26.89
CA LEU A 364 10.27 28.90 -26.49
C LEU A 364 9.07 29.38 -27.29
N HIS A 365 8.18 28.47 -27.64
CA HIS A 365 6.87 28.82 -28.18
C HIS A 365 5.96 29.20 -27.01
N PRO A 366 5.44 30.45 -26.92
CA PRO A 366 4.56 30.84 -25.83
C PRO A 366 3.29 29.99 -25.81
N SER A 367 2.75 29.71 -24.62
CA SER A 367 1.49 28.97 -24.54
C SER A 367 0.31 29.83 -25.02
N GLU A 368 -0.65 29.21 -25.70
CA GLU A 368 -1.89 29.85 -26.13
C GLU A 368 -2.84 30.15 -24.95
N PRO A 369 -3.77 31.12 -25.10
CA PRO A 369 -4.84 31.34 -24.13
C PRO A 369 -5.77 30.12 -24.04
N ILE A 370 -6.26 29.81 -22.84
CA ILE A 370 -7.17 28.68 -22.61
C ILE A 370 -8.61 29.16 -22.78
N ILE A 371 -9.34 28.51 -23.69
CA ILE A 371 -10.79 28.68 -23.86
C ILE A 371 -11.50 27.45 -23.28
N ILE A 372 -12.31 27.66 -22.25
CA ILE A 372 -13.02 26.58 -21.56
C ILE A 372 -14.36 26.33 -22.25
N SER A 373 -14.64 25.06 -22.59
CA SER A 373 -15.87 24.66 -23.25
C SER A 373 -16.79 23.87 -22.32
N ALA A 374 -18.10 24.13 -22.40
CA ALA A 374 -19.13 23.42 -21.62
C ALA A 374 -19.10 21.91 -21.86
N ALA A 375 -18.95 21.48 -23.12
CA ALA A 375 -18.81 20.06 -23.45
C ALA A 375 -17.54 19.42 -22.83
N GLY A 376 -16.46 20.20 -22.68
CA GLY A 376 -15.25 19.76 -21.99
C GLY A 376 -15.47 19.58 -20.49
N VAL A 377 -16.12 20.55 -19.84
CA VAL A 377 -16.45 20.50 -18.41
C VAL A 377 -17.42 19.37 -18.10
N ASP A 378 -18.43 19.16 -18.94
CA ASP A 378 -19.42 18.08 -18.77
C ASP A 378 -18.74 16.70 -18.78
N ARG A 379 -17.90 16.43 -19.80
CA ARG A 379 -17.07 15.21 -19.84
C ARG A 379 -16.15 15.07 -18.63
N ALA A 380 -15.64 16.17 -18.08
CA ALA A 380 -14.82 16.14 -16.88
C ALA A 380 -15.65 15.74 -15.64
N ILE A 381 -16.88 16.26 -15.50
CA ILE A 381 -17.82 15.87 -14.45
C ILE A 381 -18.18 14.38 -14.55
N GLU A 382 -18.46 13.88 -15.75
CA GLU A 382 -18.78 12.47 -16.00
C GLU A 382 -17.65 11.53 -15.56
N ARG A 383 -16.39 11.96 -15.70
CA ARG A 383 -15.21 11.18 -15.29
C ARG A 383 -14.93 11.21 -13.79
N LEU A 384 -15.62 12.06 -13.00
CA LEU A 384 -15.40 12.14 -11.56
C LEU A 384 -15.69 10.82 -10.82
N PRO A 385 -14.89 10.42 -9.83
CA PRO A 385 -15.19 9.24 -9.02
C PRO A 385 -16.42 9.46 -8.13
N LEU A 386 -17.32 8.48 -8.01
CA LEU A 386 -18.55 8.61 -7.21
C LEU A 386 -18.35 8.63 -5.69
N ASN A 387 -17.16 8.27 -5.20
CA ASN A 387 -16.86 8.09 -3.77
C ASN A 387 -15.79 9.05 -3.25
N CYS A 388 -15.70 10.26 -3.82
CA CYS A 388 -14.81 11.30 -3.32
C CYS A 388 -15.43 11.99 -2.09
N SER A 389 -14.60 12.27 -1.09
CA SER A 389 -14.97 13.16 0.00
C SER A 389 -15.05 14.60 -0.51
N PRO A 390 -16.09 15.37 -0.14
CA PRO A 390 -16.19 16.78 -0.50
C PRO A 390 -15.12 17.62 0.20
N GLY A 391 -14.82 18.78 -0.39
CA GLY A 391 -14.00 19.82 0.23
C GLY A 391 -14.78 20.63 1.28
N PRO A 392 -14.26 21.79 1.70
CA PRO A 392 -14.95 22.69 2.63
C PRO A 392 -16.29 23.22 2.12
N ASP A 393 -16.45 23.31 0.79
CA ASP A 393 -17.69 23.72 0.13
C ASP A 393 -18.86 22.75 0.33
N GLY A 394 -18.60 21.50 0.72
CA GLY A 394 -19.62 20.46 0.92
C GLY A 394 -20.19 19.86 -0.36
N ILE A 395 -19.74 20.29 -1.54
CA ILE A 395 -20.23 19.79 -2.83
C ILE A 395 -19.60 18.44 -3.12
N ASN A 396 -20.42 17.41 -3.36
CA ASN A 396 -19.95 16.06 -3.65
C ASN A 396 -20.12 15.69 -5.13
N THR A 397 -19.39 14.67 -5.57
CA THR A 397 -19.38 14.24 -6.99
C THR A 397 -20.71 13.67 -7.47
N LYS A 398 -21.54 13.12 -6.57
CA LYS A 398 -22.85 12.55 -6.94
C LYS A 398 -23.82 13.65 -7.33
N LEU A 399 -23.88 14.72 -6.55
CA LEU A 399 -24.73 15.88 -6.84
C LEU A 399 -24.36 16.52 -8.18
N LEU A 400 -23.06 16.75 -8.42
CA LEU A 400 -22.58 17.29 -9.69
C LEU A 400 -22.93 16.38 -10.88
N LYS A 401 -22.79 15.07 -10.74
CA LYS A 401 -23.18 14.11 -11.81
C LYS A 401 -24.67 14.08 -12.08
N LEU A 402 -25.51 14.24 -11.05
CA LEU A 402 -26.97 14.31 -11.20
C LEU A 402 -27.44 15.61 -11.87
N THR A 403 -26.58 16.62 -11.94
CA THR A 403 -26.90 17.94 -12.49
C THR A 403 -25.88 18.36 -13.56
N ALA A 404 -25.18 17.38 -14.16
CA ALA A 404 -23.93 17.60 -14.90
C ALA A 404 -24.08 18.59 -16.04
N HIS A 405 -25.08 18.40 -16.89
CA HIS A 405 -25.27 19.19 -18.11
C HIS A 405 -25.42 20.70 -17.85
N VAL A 406 -26.23 21.06 -16.85
CA VAL A 406 -26.46 22.48 -16.49
C VAL A 406 -25.31 23.01 -15.62
N SER A 407 -24.80 22.19 -14.69
CA SER A 407 -23.62 22.53 -13.88
C SER A 407 -22.41 22.81 -14.76
N ALA A 408 -22.22 22.08 -15.85
CA ALA A 408 -21.11 22.26 -16.77
C ALA A 408 -21.17 23.62 -17.48
N ALA A 409 -22.36 24.05 -17.92
CA ALA A 409 -22.53 25.37 -18.54
C ALA A 409 -22.20 26.50 -17.55
N LEU A 410 -22.75 26.43 -16.34
CA LEU A 410 -22.50 27.44 -15.29
C LEU A 410 -21.04 27.44 -14.82
N LEU A 411 -20.44 26.26 -14.60
CA LEU A 411 -19.04 26.16 -14.23
C LEU A 411 -18.11 26.66 -15.34
N THR A 412 -18.47 26.50 -16.61
CA THR A 412 -17.65 26.99 -17.73
C THR A 412 -17.45 28.50 -17.65
N VAL A 413 -18.53 29.26 -17.46
CA VAL A 413 -18.43 30.72 -17.37
C VAL A 413 -17.72 31.16 -16.09
N ILE A 414 -17.94 30.47 -14.95
CA ILE A 414 -17.23 30.74 -13.68
C ILE A 414 -15.73 30.45 -13.83
N PHE A 415 -15.36 29.32 -14.45
CA PHE A 415 -13.98 28.94 -14.66
C PHE A 415 -13.26 29.91 -15.59
N GLN A 416 -13.90 30.31 -16.70
CA GLN A 416 -13.32 31.28 -17.62
C GLN A 416 -13.13 32.63 -16.92
N GLN A 417 -14.15 33.13 -16.21
CA GLN A 417 -14.04 34.37 -15.43
C GLN A 417 -12.92 34.31 -14.39
N SER A 418 -12.79 33.18 -13.66
CA SER A 418 -11.72 32.98 -12.67
C SER A 418 -10.34 33.05 -13.33
N LEU A 419 -10.16 32.41 -14.50
CA LEU A 419 -8.91 32.41 -15.24
C LEU A 419 -8.55 33.81 -15.75
N ASP A 420 -9.48 34.48 -16.45
CA ASP A 420 -9.26 35.77 -17.10
C ASP A 420 -8.93 36.88 -16.09
N THR A 421 -9.63 36.86 -14.95
CA THR A 421 -9.44 37.87 -13.89
C THR A 421 -8.28 37.50 -12.95
N GLY A 422 -7.97 36.22 -12.80
CA GLY A 422 -7.12 35.69 -11.73
C GLY A 422 -7.85 35.61 -10.36
N CYS A 423 -9.14 35.91 -10.29
CA CYS A 423 -9.90 35.84 -9.05
C CYS A 423 -10.28 34.38 -8.75
N ILE A 424 -9.87 33.88 -7.59
CA ILE A 424 -10.18 32.51 -7.15
C ILE A 424 -11.17 32.57 -6.00
N PRO A 425 -12.30 31.84 -6.09
CA PRO A 425 -13.26 31.76 -5.00
C PRO A 425 -12.65 31.31 -3.67
N ASP A 426 -13.11 31.89 -2.56
CA ASP A 426 -12.51 31.69 -1.24
C ASP A 426 -12.57 30.22 -0.80
N ASP A 427 -13.68 29.53 -1.09
CA ASP A 427 -13.82 28.09 -0.82
C ASP A 427 -12.74 27.24 -1.50
N TRP A 428 -12.21 27.69 -2.64
CA TRP A 428 -11.16 26.97 -3.39
C TRP A 428 -9.77 27.22 -2.78
N LYS A 429 -9.61 28.28 -1.97
CA LYS A 429 -8.41 28.60 -1.20
C LYS A 429 -8.36 27.89 0.17
N THR A 430 -9.44 27.23 0.58
CA THR A 430 -9.51 26.47 1.85
C THR A 430 -9.40 24.95 1.65
N ALA A 431 -8.87 24.23 2.63
CA ALA A 431 -8.75 22.76 2.59
C ALA A 431 -9.07 22.09 3.93
N ASN A 432 -9.79 20.97 3.87
CA ASN A 432 -9.93 20.04 5.01
C ASN A 432 -8.81 18.99 4.93
N VAL A 433 -7.88 19.00 5.88
CA VAL A 433 -6.73 18.09 5.94
C VAL A 433 -7.08 16.83 6.72
N SER A 434 -6.86 15.67 6.10
CA SER A 434 -7.02 14.36 6.74
C SER A 434 -5.64 13.74 6.99
N PRO A 435 -5.26 13.45 8.25
CA PRO A 435 -4.00 12.79 8.56
C PRO A 435 -4.05 11.32 8.15
N VAL A 436 -3.11 10.89 7.31
CA VAL A 436 -3.01 9.50 6.84
C VAL A 436 -1.71 8.88 7.33
N PHE A 437 -1.80 7.83 8.15
CA PHE A 437 -0.64 7.14 8.68
C PHE A 437 0.24 6.54 7.56
N LYS A 438 1.54 6.84 7.61
CA LYS A 438 2.57 6.39 6.66
C LYS A 438 3.22 5.10 7.16
N SER A 439 3.93 5.16 8.30
CA SER A 439 4.73 4.08 8.89
C SER A 439 5.36 4.53 10.20
N GLY A 440 5.87 3.61 11.03
CA GLY A 440 6.57 3.96 12.28
C GLY A 440 5.67 3.90 13.51
N ASP A 441 5.94 4.74 14.51
CA ASP A 441 5.08 4.87 15.68
C ASP A 441 3.81 5.65 15.30
N SER A 442 2.65 4.99 15.41
CA SER A 442 1.35 5.60 15.12
C SER A 442 0.94 6.66 16.14
N THR A 443 1.63 6.79 17.26
CA THR A 443 1.37 7.82 18.27
C THR A 443 2.12 9.13 18.02
N SER A 444 3.00 9.16 17.02
CA SER A 444 3.75 10.35 16.63
C SER A 444 3.16 11.00 15.37
N PRO A 445 2.90 12.33 15.36
CA PRO A 445 2.32 13.03 14.21
C PRO A 445 3.25 13.06 12.98
N GLU A 446 4.57 12.93 13.17
CA GLU A 446 5.58 12.91 12.10
C GLU A 446 5.42 11.74 11.12
N ASN A 447 4.72 10.69 11.57
CA ASN A 447 4.46 9.47 10.83
C ASN A 447 3.15 9.53 10.03
N TYR A 448 2.55 10.72 9.91
CA TYR A 448 1.31 10.98 9.16
C TYR A 448 1.55 11.96 8.00
N ARG A 449 0.78 11.78 6.92
CA ARG A 449 0.74 12.68 5.77
C ARG A 449 -0.50 13.59 5.83
N PRO A 450 -0.38 14.90 5.55
CA PRO A 450 -1.51 15.81 5.45
C PRO A 450 -2.19 15.71 4.08
N ILE A 451 -3.29 14.95 3.95
CA ILE A 451 -4.04 14.90 2.69
C ILE A 451 -5.10 15.99 2.66
N SER A 452 -4.93 16.96 1.76
CA SER A 452 -5.83 18.08 1.56
C SER A 452 -7.05 17.69 0.70
N LEU A 453 -8.24 17.85 1.27
CA LEU A 453 -9.51 17.78 0.57
C LEU A 453 -9.93 19.19 0.17
N THR A 454 -9.70 19.56 -1.09
CA THR A 454 -10.13 20.83 -1.71
C THR A 454 -11.46 20.67 -2.45
N SER A 455 -12.06 21.80 -2.86
CA SER A 455 -13.28 21.83 -3.68
C SER A 455 -13.15 20.93 -4.92
N ILE A 456 -14.17 20.13 -5.20
CA ILE A 456 -14.22 19.29 -6.41
C ILE A 456 -14.30 20.16 -7.67
N CYS A 457 -15.02 21.28 -7.62
CA CYS A 457 -15.10 22.21 -8.74
C CYS A 457 -13.75 22.88 -9.01
N CYS A 458 -13.00 23.26 -7.97
CA CYS A 458 -11.60 23.70 -8.13
C CYS A 458 -10.75 22.66 -8.85
N LYS A 459 -10.84 21.38 -8.45
CA LYS A 459 -10.08 20.29 -9.08
C LYS A 459 -10.41 20.11 -10.56
N LEU A 460 -11.65 20.38 -10.99
CA LEU A 460 -12.02 20.34 -12.41
C LEU A 460 -11.25 21.41 -13.20
N LEU A 461 -11.18 22.65 -12.68
CA LEU A 461 -10.37 23.71 -13.31
C LEU A 461 -8.88 23.38 -13.27
N GLU A 462 -8.37 22.89 -12.14
CA GLU A 462 -6.99 22.43 -12.04
C GLU A 462 -6.65 21.35 -13.08
N HIS A 463 -7.56 20.42 -13.38
CA HIS A 463 -7.37 19.42 -14.44
C HIS A 463 -7.25 20.06 -15.83
N ILE A 464 -8.07 21.07 -16.13
CA ILE A 464 -8.01 21.81 -17.41
C ILE A 464 -6.65 22.52 -17.52
N LEU A 465 -6.22 23.21 -16.46
CA LEU A 465 -4.91 23.89 -16.41
C LEU A 465 -3.75 22.89 -16.53
N TYR A 466 -3.80 21.79 -15.78
CA TYR A 466 -2.79 20.73 -15.82
C TYR A 466 -2.58 20.21 -17.24
N SER A 467 -3.66 19.88 -17.96
CA SER A 467 -3.56 19.38 -19.33
C SER A 467 -2.90 20.38 -20.28
N ASN A 468 -3.24 21.66 -20.18
CA ASN A 468 -2.65 22.70 -21.04
C ASN A 468 -1.17 22.94 -20.70
N ILE A 469 -0.84 23.08 -19.42
CA ILE A 469 0.55 23.31 -18.96
C ILE A 469 1.42 22.10 -19.33
N MET A 470 0.97 20.88 -19.11
CA MET A 470 1.74 19.68 -19.42
C MET A 470 1.97 19.52 -20.93
N THR A 471 0.99 19.87 -21.77
CA THR A 471 1.17 19.91 -23.23
C THR A 471 2.26 20.92 -23.62
N HIS A 472 2.23 22.12 -23.04
CA HIS A 472 3.25 23.15 -23.27
C HIS A 472 4.66 22.69 -22.84
N LEU A 473 4.77 22.10 -21.65
CA LEU A 473 6.04 21.59 -21.13
C LEU A 473 6.63 20.49 -22.01
N ASN A 474 5.79 19.57 -22.52
CA ASN A 474 6.25 18.50 -23.41
C ASN A 474 6.59 19.02 -24.82
N ALA A 475 5.82 19.96 -25.36
CA ALA A 475 6.07 20.51 -26.70
C ALA A 475 7.39 21.31 -26.78
N ASN A 476 7.86 21.83 -25.66
CA ASN A 476 9.11 22.59 -25.55
C ASN A 476 10.24 21.79 -24.84
N ASP A 477 10.05 20.48 -24.60
CA ASP A 477 11.01 19.60 -23.90
C ASP A 477 11.57 20.17 -22.58
N LEU A 478 10.71 20.84 -21.81
CA LEU A 478 11.12 21.62 -20.63
C LEU A 478 11.36 20.76 -19.38
N LEU A 479 10.87 19.52 -19.34
CA LEU A 479 11.06 18.63 -18.19
C LEU A 479 12.29 17.73 -18.40
N ILE A 480 13.14 17.65 -17.37
CA ILE A 480 14.35 16.81 -17.40
C ILE A 480 14.02 15.36 -17.79
N ALA A 481 14.77 14.81 -18.74
CA ALA A 481 14.53 13.49 -19.32
C ALA A 481 14.48 12.36 -18.26
N ASN A 482 15.36 12.44 -17.25
CA ASN A 482 15.52 11.43 -16.20
C ASN A 482 14.50 11.54 -15.04
N GLN A 483 13.53 12.46 -15.13
CA GLN A 483 12.37 12.50 -14.24
C GLN A 483 11.32 11.51 -14.72
N HIS A 484 10.95 10.56 -13.86
CA HIS A 484 9.97 9.52 -14.15
C HIS A 484 8.69 9.63 -13.30
N GLY A 485 8.71 10.46 -12.25
CA GLY A 485 7.55 10.71 -11.39
C GLY A 485 6.52 11.60 -12.09
N PHE A 486 5.23 11.26 -11.97
CA PHE A 486 4.09 12.00 -12.51
C PHE A 486 4.14 12.34 -14.01
N ARG A 487 4.96 11.63 -14.80
CA ARG A 487 5.02 11.77 -16.26
C ARG A 487 4.28 10.64 -16.95
N GLN A 488 3.63 10.97 -18.07
CA GLN A 488 2.98 9.96 -18.91
C GLN A 488 4.02 8.98 -19.46
N LYS A 489 3.65 7.70 -19.61
CA LYS A 489 4.51 6.58 -20.07
C LYS A 489 5.72 6.26 -19.18
N LYS A 490 6.03 7.05 -18.16
CA LYS A 490 7.06 6.77 -17.15
C LYS A 490 6.43 6.20 -15.88
N SER A 491 7.18 5.38 -15.16
CA SER A 491 6.74 4.67 -13.96
C SER A 491 7.92 4.30 -13.05
N CYS A 492 7.64 3.85 -11.83
CA CYS A 492 8.66 3.27 -10.95
C CYS A 492 9.48 2.18 -11.66
N GLN A 493 8.83 1.39 -12.52
CA GLN A 493 9.48 0.27 -13.19
C GLN A 493 10.44 0.75 -14.28
N THR A 494 10.06 1.75 -15.08
CA THR A 494 10.97 2.34 -16.07
C THR A 494 12.22 2.95 -15.42
N GLN A 495 12.06 3.63 -14.26
CA GLN A 495 13.20 4.25 -13.58
C GLN A 495 14.16 3.22 -13.01
N LEU A 496 13.61 2.17 -12.37
CA LEU A 496 14.39 1.05 -11.86
C LEU A 496 15.08 0.28 -13.00
N PHE A 497 14.42 0.10 -14.14
CA PHE A 497 14.97 -0.61 -15.30
C PHE A 497 16.20 0.11 -15.86
N GLU A 498 16.10 1.42 -16.09
CA GLU A 498 17.21 2.20 -16.62
C GLU A 498 18.37 2.28 -15.60
N LEU A 499 18.09 2.54 -14.32
CA LEU A 499 19.13 2.54 -13.26
C LEU A 499 19.86 1.18 -13.19
N LEU A 500 19.12 0.07 -13.14
CA LEU A 500 19.73 -1.25 -13.02
C LEU A 500 20.49 -1.65 -14.29
N THR A 501 20.09 -1.17 -15.46
CA THR A 501 20.86 -1.36 -16.69
C THR A 501 22.25 -0.77 -16.53
N ASP A 502 22.35 0.49 -16.09
CA ASP A 502 23.63 1.17 -15.87
C ASP A 502 24.50 0.48 -14.79
N LEU A 503 23.87 0.01 -13.71
CA LEU A 503 24.56 -0.72 -12.63
C LEU A 503 25.09 -2.08 -13.10
N HIS A 504 24.29 -2.83 -13.85
CA HIS A 504 24.68 -4.14 -14.38
C HIS A 504 25.81 -4.03 -15.41
N GLU A 505 25.78 -3.03 -16.28
CA GLU A 505 26.87 -2.72 -17.22
C GLU A 505 28.17 -2.39 -16.50
N SER A 506 28.10 -1.55 -15.46
CA SER A 506 29.27 -1.20 -14.66
C SER A 506 29.91 -2.44 -14.05
N VAL A 507 29.11 -3.32 -13.43
CA VAL A 507 29.58 -4.59 -12.86
C VAL A 507 30.16 -5.51 -13.95
N HIS A 508 29.56 -5.55 -15.13
CA HIS A 508 30.06 -6.33 -16.27
C HIS A 508 31.46 -5.88 -16.73
N GLU A 509 31.71 -4.58 -16.73
CA GLU A 509 32.99 -3.95 -17.03
C GLU A 509 33.98 -4.00 -15.85
N LEU A 510 33.62 -4.70 -14.78
CA LEU A 510 34.39 -4.81 -13.53
C LEU A 510 34.61 -3.44 -12.86
N ILE A 511 33.71 -2.48 -13.06
CA ILE A 511 33.76 -1.15 -12.45
C ILE A 511 32.66 -1.08 -11.38
N TYR A 512 32.98 -0.61 -10.17
CA TYR A 512 31.98 -0.41 -9.13
C TYR A 512 31.31 0.95 -9.29
N THR A 513 30.08 1.06 -8.78
CA THR A 513 29.30 2.31 -8.81
C THR A 513 28.94 2.71 -7.39
N ASP A 514 29.27 3.94 -7.01
CA ASP A 514 28.74 4.54 -5.78
C ASP A 514 27.45 5.28 -6.13
N ALA A 515 26.38 4.97 -5.39
CA ALA A 515 25.05 5.53 -5.56
C ALA A 515 24.53 6.07 -4.23
N ILE A 516 24.06 7.32 -4.22
CA ILE A 516 23.54 8.00 -3.05
C ILE A 516 22.06 8.24 -3.28
N PHE A 517 21.25 7.53 -2.49
CA PHE A 517 19.79 7.65 -2.48
C PHE A 517 19.40 8.76 -1.52
N ILE A 518 18.87 9.86 -2.05
CA ILE A 518 18.59 11.09 -1.33
C ILE A 518 17.09 11.16 -1.02
N ASP A 519 16.78 11.40 0.25
CA ASP A 519 15.41 11.63 0.73
C ASP A 519 15.28 13.09 1.15
N PHE A 520 14.28 13.79 0.64
CA PHE A 520 13.98 15.16 1.05
C PHE A 520 13.01 15.21 2.22
N SER A 521 13.33 15.99 3.24
CA SER A 521 12.47 16.18 4.40
C SER A 521 11.23 16.99 4.02
N LYS A 522 10.06 16.32 3.94
CA LYS A 522 8.75 16.94 3.70
C LYS A 522 8.71 17.79 2.41
N ALA A 523 9.29 17.25 1.33
CA ALA A 523 9.53 17.95 0.07
C ALA A 523 8.34 18.76 -0.47
N PHE A 524 7.15 18.17 -0.49
CA PHE A 524 5.93 18.83 -0.98
C PHE A 524 5.49 19.99 -0.11
N ASP A 525 5.63 19.87 1.21
CA ASP A 525 5.12 20.86 2.19
C ASP A 525 6.06 22.09 2.27
N ARG A 526 7.31 21.94 1.81
CA ARG A 526 8.35 22.96 1.92
C ARG A 526 8.48 23.92 0.75
N VAL A 527 7.88 23.63 -0.40
CA VAL A 527 8.07 24.39 -1.63
C VAL A 527 7.75 25.89 -1.42
N PRO A 528 8.75 26.78 -1.42
CA PRO A 528 8.53 28.23 -1.29
C PRO A 528 7.81 28.81 -2.51
N HIS A 529 6.74 29.58 -2.28
CA HIS A 529 5.83 30.06 -3.34
C HIS A 529 6.46 31.12 -4.24
N ILE A 530 7.22 32.09 -3.71
CA ILE A 530 7.88 33.16 -4.48
C ILE A 530 8.93 32.55 -5.42
N ARG A 531 9.75 31.62 -4.91
CA ARG A 531 10.73 30.86 -5.70
C ARG A 531 10.07 29.95 -6.74
N LEU A 532 8.97 29.29 -6.40
CA LEU A 532 8.19 28.51 -7.38
C LEU A 532 7.65 29.42 -8.49
N MET A 533 7.07 30.57 -8.14
CA MET A 533 6.58 31.55 -9.12
C MET A 533 7.70 32.08 -10.02
N LYS A 534 8.93 32.24 -9.49
CA LYS A 534 10.10 32.58 -10.30
C LYS A 534 10.33 31.54 -11.40
N LYS A 535 10.35 30.24 -11.07
CA LYS A 535 10.50 29.16 -12.07
C LYS A 535 9.34 29.14 -13.08
N ILE A 536 8.10 29.35 -12.63
CA ILE A 536 6.91 29.36 -13.50
C ILE A 536 6.98 30.50 -14.52
N ASN A 537 7.41 31.70 -14.10
CA ASN A 537 7.54 32.85 -14.99
C ASN A 537 8.50 32.61 -16.16
N ASN A 538 9.47 31.71 -16.00
CA ASN A 538 10.45 31.38 -17.04
C ASN A 538 9.95 30.35 -18.04
N LEU A 539 8.81 29.70 -17.77
CA LEU A 539 8.22 28.71 -18.68
C LEU A 539 7.48 29.36 -19.87
N GLN A 540 7.34 30.68 -19.89
CA GLN A 540 6.60 31.42 -20.93
C GLN A 540 5.13 30.94 -21.10
N LEU A 541 4.48 30.62 -19.98
CA LEU A 541 3.05 30.36 -19.95
C LEU A 541 2.26 31.66 -20.18
N HIS A 542 1.06 31.52 -20.71
CA HIS A 542 0.12 32.63 -20.88
C HIS A 542 -0.09 33.35 -19.54
N ARG A 543 -0.16 34.69 -19.59
CA ARG A 543 -0.21 35.56 -18.41
C ARG A 543 -1.32 35.16 -17.43
N ASP A 544 -2.47 34.74 -17.95
CA ASP A 544 -3.64 34.38 -17.13
C ASP A 544 -3.42 33.09 -16.34
N ILE A 545 -2.74 32.10 -16.93
CA ILE A 545 -2.36 30.86 -16.24
C ILE A 545 -1.40 31.17 -15.10
N THR A 546 -0.36 31.96 -15.39
CA THR A 546 0.65 32.35 -14.41
C THR A 546 0.04 33.16 -13.26
N ARG A 547 -0.83 34.13 -13.57
CA ARG A 547 -1.56 34.93 -12.59
C ARG A 547 -2.45 34.06 -11.72
N TRP A 548 -3.21 33.16 -12.34
CA TRP A 548 -4.10 32.24 -11.63
C TRP A 548 -3.32 31.32 -10.68
N ILE A 549 -2.18 30.77 -11.09
CA ILE A 549 -1.34 29.95 -10.20
C ILE A 549 -0.81 30.77 -9.02
N GLY A 550 -0.37 32.00 -9.25
CA GLY A 550 0.05 32.91 -8.17
C GLY A 550 -1.06 33.16 -7.15
N GLU A 551 -2.27 33.43 -7.62
CA GLU A 551 -3.45 33.59 -6.78
C GLU A 551 -3.90 32.29 -6.10
N PHE A 552 -3.69 31.16 -6.76
CA PHE A 552 -4.06 29.83 -6.25
C PHE A 552 -3.21 29.44 -5.05
N LEU A 553 -1.93 29.80 -5.06
CA LEU A 553 -0.99 29.56 -3.97
C LEU A 553 -1.16 30.57 -2.82
N SER A 554 -1.64 31.78 -3.11
CA SER A 554 -1.74 32.89 -2.16
C SER A 554 -2.99 32.83 -1.28
N ASN A 555 -2.88 33.33 -0.04
CA ASN A 555 -3.98 33.47 0.93
C ASN A 555 -4.78 32.19 1.18
N ARG A 556 -4.09 31.05 1.19
CA ARG A 556 -4.71 29.75 1.47
C ARG A 556 -4.77 29.44 2.95
N SER A 557 -5.76 28.65 3.33
CA SER A 557 -5.89 28.14 4.69
C SER A 557 -6.23 26.64 4.72
N GLN A 558 -5.93 26.02 5.86
CA GLN A 558 -6.22 24.62 6.12
C GLN A 558 -6.76 24.41 7.53
N SER A 559 -7.58 23.38 7.70
CA SER A 559 -7.95 22.84 9.02
C SER A 559 -7.90 21.32 8.99
N VAL A 560 -7.41 20.69 10.05
CA VAL A 560 -7.39 19.23 10.17
C VAL A 560 -8.75 18.73 10.62
N LYS A 561 -9.26 17.65 10.01
CA LYS A 561 -10.54 17.03 10.37
C LYS A 561 -10.37 15.55 10.70
N ILE A 562 -10.77 15.16 11.91
CA ILE A 562 -10.73 13.79 12.41
C ILE A 562 -12.12 13.42 12.93
N LYS A 563 -12.85 12.62 12.15
CA LYS A 563 -14.25 12.27 12.42
C LYS A 563 -15.12 13.54 12.56
N GLU A 564 -15.75 13.74 13.72
CA GLU A 564 -16.56 14.91 14.05
C GLU A 564 -15.76 16.12 14.56
N TYR A 565 -14.46 15.96 14.89
CA TYR A 565 -13.62 17.03 15.41
C TYR A 565 -12.84 17.74 14.29
N SER A 566 -12.69 19.04 14.43
CA SER A 566 -11.98 19.92 13.51
C SER A 566 -11.06 20.85 14.29
N SER A 567 -9.88 21.13 13.73
CA SER A 567 -8.94 22.10 14.30
C SER A 567 -9.37 23.53 14.02
N SER A 568 -8.71 24.47 14.68
CA SER A 568 -8.58 25.85 14.22
C SER A 568 -8.03 25.92 12.78
N SER A 569 -8.36 27.00 12.06
CA SER A 569 -7.85 27.27 10.72
C SER A 569 -6.45 27.88 10.79
N SER A 570 -5.53 27.40 9.95
CA SER A 570 -4.16 27.92 9.84
C SER A 570 -3.83 28.31 8.41
N GLN A 571 -3.00 29.33 8.24
CA GLN A 571 -2.54 29.78 6.92
C GLN A 571 -1.52 28.79 6.33
N VAL A 572 -1.59 28.59 5.01
CA VAL A 572 -0.60 27.82 4.24
C VAL A 572 0.38 28.80 3.60
N ILE A 573 1.60 28.87 4.14
CA ILE A 573 2.63 29.84 3.73
C ILE A 573 3.67 29.26 2.76
N SER A 574 3.73 27.93 2.62
CA SER A 574 4.56 27.24 1.64
C SER A 574 3.94 25.90 1.27
N GLY A 575 4.57 25.24 0.31
CA GLY A 575 4.24 23.89 -0.11
C GLY A 575 3.22 23.86 -1.24
N VAL A 576 3.17 22.71 -1.90
CA VAL A 576 2.16 22.35 -2.88
C VAL A 576 1.17 21.38 -2.25
N GLN A 577 -0.14 21.63 -2.41
CA GLN A 577 -1.14 20.89 -1.63
C GLN A 577 -1.19 19.41 -2.03
N GLN A 578 -0.85 18.53 -1.09
CA GLN A 578 -0.99 17.08 -1.27
C GLN A 578 -2.48 16.72 -1.42
N GLY A 579 -2.90 16.31 -2.62
CA GLY A 579 -4.31 16.02 -2.93
C GLY A 579 -4.98 17.01 -3.87
N SER A 580 -4.30 18.11 -4.22
CA SER A 580 -4.60 18.95 -5.39
C SER A 580 -4.17 18.24 -6.67
N VAL A 581 -4.70 18.68 -7.81
CA VAL A 581 -4.34 18.15 -9.14
C VAL A 581 -3.08 18.82 -9.64
N LEU A 582 -2.92 20.14 -9.41
CA LEU A 582 -1.74 20.89 -9.83
C LEU A 582 -0.51 20.63 -8.93
N GLY A 583 -0.71 20.21 -7.67
CA GLY A 583 0.40 20.05 -6.71
C GLY A 583 1.59 19.24 -7.23
N PRO A 584 1.39 18.01 -7.76
CA PRO A 584 2.47 17.23 -8.37
C PRO A 584 3.16 17.93 -9.54
N LEU A 585 2.41 18.62 -10.41
CA LEU A 585 2.98 19.36 -11.55
C LEU A 585 3.84 20.53 -11.08
N LEU A 586 3.36 21.30 -10.12
CA LEU A 586 4.09 22.42 -9.53
C LEU A 586 5.36 21.93 -8.84
N PHE A 587 5.33 20.78 -8.17
CA PHE A 587 6.53 20.14 -7.62
C PHE A 587 7.52 19.71 -8.71
N LEU A 588 7.05 19.13 -9.82
CA LEU A 588 7.91 18.77 -10.95
C LEU A 588 8.62 20.00 -11.53
N ILE A 589 7.90 21.09 -11.74
CA ILE A 589 8.48 22.37 -12.18
C ILE A 589 9.53 22.86 -11.17
N TYR A 590 9.25 22.70 -9.87
CA TYR A 590 10.15 23.14 -8.81
C TYR A 590 11.49 22.41 -8.80
N ILE A 591 11.47 21.08 -8.89
CA ILE A 591 12.66 20.23 -8.78
C ILE A 591 13.43 20.09 -10.11
N ASN A 592 12.91 20.63 -11.21
CA ASN A 592 13.33 20.27 -12.57
C ASN A 592 14.81 20.51 -12.89
N ASP A 593 15.39 21.57 -12.33
CA ASP A 593 16.78 22.01 -12.52
C ASP A 593 17.76 21.48 -11.46
N ILE A 594 17.32 20.56 -10.59
CA ILE A 594 18.17 19.96 -9.54
C ILE A 594 19.46 19.34 -10.10
N ALA A 595 19.42 18.85 -11.34
CA ALA A 595 20.57 18.19 -11.99
C ALA A 595 21.42 19.14 -12.85
N SER A 596 21.07 20.41 -13.01
CA SER A 596 21.68 21.31 -14.01
C SER A 596 23.19 21.52 -13.83
N ASN A 597 23.71 21.40 -12.61
CA ASN A 597 25.14 21.59 -12.30
C ASN A 597 25.81 20.29 -11.79
N ILE A 598 25.18 19.14 -12.00
CA ILE A 598 25.67 17.85 -11.52
C ILE A 598 26.32 17.08 -12.68
N SER A 599 27.55 16.64 -12.47
CA SER A 599 28.32 15.88 -13.48
C SER A 599 28.11 14.37 -13.41
N SER A 600 27.61 13.86 -12.29
CA SER A 600 27.22 12.46 -12.13
C SER A 600 25.81 12.19 -12.66
N ASN A 601 25.44 10.92 -12.83
CA ASN A 601 24.10 10.59 -13.29
C ASN A 601 23.08 10.87 -12.19
N VAL A 602 22.00 11.56 -12.54
CA VAL A 602 20.87 11.86 -11.65
C VAL A 602 19.60 11.24 -12.21
N ARG A 603 18.87 10.53 -11.35
CA ARG A 603 17.56 9.95 -11.65
C ARG A 603 16.55 10.40 -10.62
N LEU A 604 15.39 10.88 -11.10
CA LEU A 604 14.34 11.45 -10.26
C LEU A 604 13.04 10.66 -10.40
N PHE A 605 12.35 10.45 -9.29
CA PHE A 605 10.97 10.00 -9.26
C PHE A 605 10.20 10.87 -8.27
N ALA A 606 9.69 11.99 -8.76
CA ALA A 606 9.19 13.07 -7.91
C ALA A 606 10.29 13.53 -6.94
N ASP A 607 10.09 13.36 -5.63
CA ASP A 607 11.03 13.71 -4.56
C ASP A 607 12.11 12.64 -4.34
N ASP A 608 11.91 11.39 -4.77
CA ASP A 608 12.96 10.38 -4.70
C ASP A 608 14.07 10.72 -5.71
N CYS A 609 15.30 10.95 -5.22
CA CYS A 609 16.45 11.30 -6.05
C CYS A 609 17.59 10.29 -5.81
N VAL A 610 18.22 9.80 -6.88
CA VAL A 610 19.46 9.04 -6.79
C VAL A 610 20.51 9.69 -7.67
N ILE A 611 21.67 9.99 -7.07
CA ILE A 611 22.89 10.40 -7.75
C ILE A 611 23.87 9.25 -7.73
N TYR A 612 24.45 8.89 -8.87
CA TYR A 612 25.35 7.75 -8.95
C TYR A 612 26.47 7.96 -9.97
N ARG A 613 27.63 7.39 -9.66
CA ARG A 613 28.82 7.51 -10.49
C ARG A 613 29.60 6.20 -10.53
N ARG A 614 30.04 5.84 -11.73
CA ARG A 614 31.02 4.78 -11.96
C ARG A 614 32.38 5.24 -11.41
N ILE A 615 33.02 4.43 -10.58
CA ILE A 615 34.29 4.78 -9.96
C ILE A 615 35.40 3.98 -10.65
N VAL A 616 36.04 4.61 -11.64
CA VAL A 616 37.18 4.04 -12.37
C VAL A 616 38.47 4.46 -11.70
N THR A 617 38.52 5.70 -11.22
CA THR A 617 39.67 6.31 -10.55
C THR A 617 39.24 6.97 -9.23
N PRO A 618 40.17 7.24 -8.29
CA PRO A 618 39.86 8.00 -7.09
C PRO A 618 39.27 9.41 -7.37
N LEU A 619 39.59 10.00 -8.52
CA LEU A 619 39.03 11.28 -8.94
C LEU A 619 37.51 11.23 -9.13
N ASP A 620 36.95 10.09 -9.54
CA ASP A 620 35.50 9.94 -9.69
C ASP A 620 34.77 10.09 -8.36
N ALA A 621 35.34 9.57 -7.26
CA ALA A 621 34.78 9.76 -5.93
C ALA A 621 34.82 11.24 -5.51
N VAL A 622 35.89 11.96 -5.86
CA VAL A 622 35.99 13.41 -5.62
C VAL A 622 34.94 14.19 -6.41
N ILE A 623 34.68 13.80 -7.66
CA ILE A 623 33.63 14.41 -8.49
C ILE A 623 32.25 14.16 -7.87
N LEU A 624 31.96 12.92 -7.46
CA LEU A 624 30.69 12.61 -6.80
C LEU A 624 30.51 13.42 -5.51
N GLN A 625 31.56 13.58 -4.70
CA GLN A 625 31.52 14.45 -3.51
C GLN A 625 31.28 15.93 -3.89
N THR A 626 31.92 16.41 -4.96
CA THR A 626 31.72 17.78 -5.47
C THR A 626 30.27 18.00 -5.92
N ASP A 627 29.67 17.01 -6.57
CA ASP A 627 28.27 17.05 -6.98
C ASP A 627 27.31 17.12 -5.78
N LEU A 628 27.63 16.45 -4.66
CA LEU A 628 26.85 16.57 -3.41
C LEU A 628 26.94 17.97 -2.82
N VAL A 629 28.09 18.63 -2.91
CA VAL A 629 28.25 20.03 -2.47
C VAL A 629 27.36 20.94 -3.32
N ARG A 630 27.40 20.82 -4.65
CA ARG A 630 26.54 21.59 -5.57
C ARG A 630 25.06 21.33 -5.35
N LEU A 631 24.69 20.08 -5.10
CA LEU A 631 23.32 19.73 -4.77
C LEU A 631 22.87 20.41 -3.46
N ASN A 632 23.74 20.44 -2.45
CA ASN A 632 23.45 21.11 -1.20
C ASN A 632 23.32 22.63 -1.36
N GLU A 633 24.17 23.26 -2.17
CA GLU A 633 24.04 24.68 -2.55
C GLU A 633 22.70 24.95 -3.25
N TRP A 634 22.30 24.06 -4.17
CA TRP A 634 20.98 24.12 -4.82
C TRP A 634 19.86 24.03 -3.76
N CYS A 635 19.98 23.12 -2.80
CA CYS A 635 19.01 22.98 -1.70
C CYS A 635 18.92 24.24 -0.84
N GLN A 636 20.05 24.88 -0.52
CA GLN A 636 20.07 26.14 0.22
C GLN A 636 19.41 27.28 -0.55
N LEU A 637 19.74 27.43 -1.84
CA LEU A 637 19.17 28.45 -2.72
C LEU A 637 17.65 28.31 -2.85
N TRP A 638 17.20 27.08 -3.08
CA TRP A 638 15.80 26.71 -3.28
C TRP A 638 15.10 26.22 -1.99
N GLN A 639 15.65 26.51 -0.81
CA GLN A 639 15.07 26.19 0.50
C GLN A 639 14.48 24.76 0.62
N MET A 640 15.17 23.78 0.04
CA MET A 640 14.90 22.36 0.22
C MET A 640 15.81 21.79 1.30
N GLU A 641 15.36 20.75 2.00
CA GLU A 641 16.14 20.12 3.07
C GLU A 641 16.32 18.63 2.79
N ILE A 642 17.58 18.20 2.74
CA ILE A 642 17.96 16.79 2.63
C ILE A 642 17.83 16.12 4.00
N ASN A 643 17.11 14.99 4.06
CA ASN A 643 17.05 14.15 5.24
C ASN A 643 18.30 13.27 5.31
N ILE A 644 19.34 13.74 6.01
CA ILE A 644 20.64 13.06 6.09
C ILE A 644 20.49 11.65 6.69
N LYS A 645 19.61 11.45 7.69
CA LYS A 645 19.39 10.14 8.34
C LYS A 645 18.78 9.09 7.40
N LYS A 646 17.95 9.53 6.45
CA LYS A 646 17.31 8.65 5.46
C LYS A 646 18.07 8.56 4.15
N THR A 647 18.97 9.49 3.90
CA THR A 647 19.89 9.45 2.77
C THR A 647 20.91 8.34 2.98
N LYS A 648 21.10 7.46 1.99
CA LYS A 648 21.96 6.29 2.11
C LYS A 648 22.91 6.18 0.92
N LEU A 649 24.15 5.80 1.21
CA LEU A 649 25.16 5.41 0.24
C LEU A 649 25.10 3.89 0.02
N MET A 650 25.10 3.46 -1.23
CA MET A 650 25.32 2.07 -1.63
C MET A 650 26.43 1.99 -2.66
N THR A 651 27.34 1.03 -2.48
CA THR A 651 28.38 0.70 -3.45
C THR A 651 27.99 -0.58 -4.17
N PHE A 652 27.65 -0.49 -5.45
CA PHE A 652 27.26 -1.63 -6.27
C PHE A 652 28.49 -2.30 -6.90
N SER A 653 28.73 -3.56 -6.57
CA SER A 653 29.85 -4.34 -7.07
C SER A 653 29.73 -5.83 -6.75
N THR A 654 30.48 -6.65 -7.48
CA THR A 654 30.72 -8.07 -7.13
C THR A 654 32.14 -8.32 -6.63
N ARG A 655 32.97 -7.28 -6.49
CA ARG A 655 34.34 -7.39 -5.98
C ARG A 655 34.33 -7.42 -4.44
N THR A 656 35.24 -8.18 -3.85
CA THR A 656 35.39 -8.28 -2.39
C THR A 656 36.25 -7.16 -1.81
N ASN A 657 37.22 -6.66 -2.58
CA ASN A 657 38.14 -5.59 -2.16
C ASN A 657 37.85 -4.32 -2.97
N ILE A 658 37.08 -3.41 -2.38
CA ILE A 658 36.71 -2.12 -2.99
C ILE A 658 37.19 -1.01 -2.06
N PRO A 659 37.76 0.10 -2.60
CA PRO A 659 38.11 1.26 -1.80
C PRO A 659 36.92 1.76 -0.96
N TYR A 660 37.20 2.15 0.28
CA TYR A 660 36.20 2.69 1.19
C TYR A 660 36.06 4.20 0.99
N ASN A 661 35.26 4.62 0.01
CA ASN A 661 34.95 6.03 -0.22
C ASN A 661 33.92 6.53 0.81
N VAL A 662 34.22 7.68 1.43
CA VAL A 662 33.33 8.35 2.38
C VAL A 662 32.81 9.62 1.73
N TYR A 663 31.50 9.83 1.83
CA TYR A 663 30.83 11.01 1.30
C TYR A 663 30.12 11.76 2.43
N SER A 664 30.06 13.08 2.33
CA SER A 664 29.41 13.94 3.32
C SER A 664 28.50 14.99 2.68
N ILE A 665 27.44 15.36 3.42
CA ILE A 665 26.50 16.43 3.09
C ILE A 665 26.37 17.30 4.34
N ASN A 666 26.63 18.61 4.23
CA ASN A 666 26.70 19.53 5.38
C ASN A 666 27.57 18.98 6.52
N GLU A 667 28.79 18.54 6.21
CA GLU A 667 29.75 17.95 7.17
C GLU A 667 29.30 16.63 7.84
N ASN A 668 28.09 16.15 7.56
CA ASN A 668 27.59 14.88 8.07
C ASN A 668 27.89 13.76 7.07
N THR A 669 28.52 12.70 7.56
CA THR A 669 28.79 11.50 6.75
C THR A 669 27.49 10.81 6.34
N VAL A 670 27.38 10.45 5.06
CA VAL A 670 26.27 9.66 4.54
C VAL A 670 26.44 8.21 4.97
N GLU A 671 25.42 7.64 5.61
CA GLU A 671 25.45 6.26 6.08
C GLU A 671 25.49 5.27 4.90
N ARG A 672 26.48 4.38 4.91
CA ARG A 672 26.61 3.29 3.94
C ARG A 672 25.72 2.10 4.32
N THR A 673 25.07 1.49 3.34
CA THR A 673 24.28 0.27 3.51
C THR A 673 24.47 -0.70 2.35
N ASP A 674 24.38 -2.00 2.62
CA ASP A 674 24.44 -3.05 1.59
C ASP A 674 23.06 -3.39 1.02
N CYS A 675 21.98 -2.89 1.63
CA CYS A 675 20.64 -3.12 1.15
C CYS A 675 19.73 -1.92 1.40
N PHE A 676 19.10 -1.42 0.34
CA PHE A 676 18.21 -0.27 0.42
C PHE A 676 16.91 -0.53 -0.35
N LYS A 677 15.80 -0.01 0.18
CA LYS A 677 14.49 -0.10 -0.47
C LYS A 677 14.26 1.14 -1.32
N TYR A 678 14.36 0.98 -2.64
CA TYR A 678 14.12 2.05 -3.61
C TYR A 678 12.92 1.73 -4.50
N LEU A 679 11.97 2.66 -4.62
CA LEU A 679 10.75 2.54 -5.43
C LEU A 679 9.96 1.22 -5.23
N GLY A 680 10.00 0.70 -4.00
CA GLY A 680 9.28 -0.52 -3.60
C GLY A 680 10.05 -1.84 -3.80
N VAL A 681 11.28 -1.80 -4.30
CA VAL A 681 12.16 -2.98 -4.48
C VAL A 681 13.37 -2.86 -3.56
N TYR A 682 13.77 -3.97 -2.92
CA TYR A 682 15.02 -4.01 -2.16
C TYR A 682 16.19 -4.28 -3.12
N LEU A 683 17.09 -3.30 -3.24
CA LEU A 683 18.34 -3.41 -3.97
C LEU A 683 19.42 -3.89 -3.01
N SER A 684 20.24 -4.84 -3.47
CA SER A 684 21.42 -5.32 -2.73
C SER A 684 22.67 -4.80 -3.43
N ALA A 685 23.72 -4.47 -2.68
CA ALA A 685 25.01 -4.00 -3.21
C ALA A 685 25.61 -4.96 -4.25
N ASP A 686 25.37 -6.27 -4.08
CA ASP A 686 25.79 -7.29 -5.01
C ASP A 686 24.82 -7.51 -6.17
N LEU A 687 23.71 -6.76 -6.28
CA LEU A 687 22.62 -6.98 -7.23
C LEU A 687 21.92 -8.36 -7.10
N SER A 688 21.96 -8.98 -5.92
CA SER A 688 21.17 -10.20 -5.66
C SER A 688 19.73 -9.90 -5.23
N TRP A 689 18.82 -10.80 -5.61
CA TRP A 689 17.39 -10.70 -5.32
C TRP A 689 16.95 -11.43 -4.03
N ASN A 690 17.90 -11.97 -3.25
CA ASN A 690 17.60 -12.76 -2.05
C ASN A 690 16.74 -11.97 -1.04
N THR A 691 17.19 -10.79 -0.65
CA THR A 691 16.52 -9.94 0.35
C THR A 691 15.13 -9.53 -0.10
N HIS A 692 15.01 -9.11 -1.37
CA HIS A 692 13.72 -8.72 -1.96
C HIS A 692 12.73 -9.89 -2.01
N ILE A 693 13.14 -11.05 -2.51
CA ILE A 693 12.29 -12.24 -2.63
C ILE A 693 11.84 -12.74 -1.26
N ASN A 694 12.75 -12.81 -0.29
CA ASN A 694 12.42 -13.18 1.09
C ASN A 694 11.37 -12.21 1.69
N HIS A 695 11.55 -10.90 1.48
CA HIS A 695 10.59 -9.91 1.96
C HIS A 695 9.20 -10.08 1.34
N ILE A 696 9.09 -10.15 0.01
CA ILE A 696 7.79 -10.21 -0.68
C ILE A 696 7.07 -11.54 -0.41
N THR A 697 7.80 -12.66 -0.33
CA THR A 697 7.23 -13.98 0.00
C THR A 697 6.69 -14.02 1.43
N ASN A 698 7.43 -13.49 2.42
CA ASN A 698 6.96 -13.43 3.81
C ASN A 698 5.72 -12.53 3.94
N LYS A 699 5.70 -11.38 3.25
CA LYS A 699 4.53 -10.50 3.18
C LYS A 699 3.33 -11.21 2.52
N ALA A 700 3.58 -12.00 1.49
CA ALA A 700 2.56 -12.77 0.78
C ALA A 700 2.00 -13.91 1.64
N PHE A 701 2.83 -14.65 2.39
CA PHE A 701 2.37 -15.67 3.33
C PHE A 701 1.51 -15.09 4.46
N LYS A 702 1.90 -13.93 5.03
CA LYS A 702 1.05 -13.22 6.01
C LYS A 702 -0.32 -12.88 5.44
N LYS A 703 -0.38 -12.39 4.19
CA LYS A 703 -1.65 -12.12 3.51
C LYS A 703 -2.45 -13.40 3.22
N LEU A 704 -1.77 -14.50 2.87
CA LEU A 704 -2.40 -15.81 2.68
C LEU A 704 -3.04 -16.30 3.98
N GLY A 705 -2.36 -16.20 5.13
CA GLY A 705 -2.91 -16.53 6.44
C GLY A 705 -4.16 -15.71 6.78
N LEU A 706 -4.16 -14.41 6.47
CA LEU A 706 -5.35 -13.56 6.62
C LEU A 706 -6.52 -14.05 5.75
N ILE A 707 -6.28 -14.30 4.46
CA ILE A 707 -7.31 -14.78 3.53
C ILE A 707 -7.83 -16.16 3.95
N LYS A 708 -6.95 -17.09 4.36
CA LYS A 708 -7.34 -18.42 4.87
C LYS A 708 -8.36 -18.29 6.00
N ARG A 709 -8.10 -17.42 6.99
CA ARG A 709 -9.01 -17.18 8.14
C ARG A 709 -10.33 -16.52 7.76
N ARG A 710 -10.32 -15.64 6.76
CA ARG A 710 -11.48 -14.81 6.39
C ARG A 710 -12.37 -15.48 5.35
N LEU A 711 -11.81 -16.29 4.47
CA LEU A 711 -12.50 -16.89 3.33
C LEU A 711 -12.60 -18.43 3.42
N TYR A 712 -12.46 -19.00 4.61
CA TYR A 712 -12.50 -20.46 4.82
C TYR A 712 -13.79 -21.13 4.27
N LEU A 713 -14.94 -20.43 4.31
CA LEU A 713 -16.23 -20.90 3.79
C LEU A 713 -16.57 -20.40 2.38
N ALA A 714 -15.71 -19.58 1.77
CA ALA A 714 -15.98 -19.03 0.45
C ALA A 714 -15.73 -20.08 -0.64
N ASN A 715 -16.41 -19.92 -1.77
CA ASN A 715 -16.21 -20.74 -2.95
C ASN A 715 -14.82 -20.51 -3.56
N HIS A 716 -14.39 -21.45 -4.41
CA HIS A 716 -13.06 -21.40 -5.04
C HIS A 716 -12.87 -20.11 -5.85
N GLU A 717 -13.89 -19.63 -6.57
CA GLU A 717 -13.82 -18.40 -7.38
C GLU A 717 -13.57 -17.13 -6.55
N THR A 718 -14.15 -17.04 -5.35
CA THR A 718 -13.90 -15.92 -4.44
C THR A 718 -12.50 -16.00 -3.85
N LYS A 719 -12.04 -17.21 -3.48
CA LYS A 719 -10.69 -17.45 -2.95
C LYS A 719 -9.62 -17.13 -4.00
N LEU A 720 -9.70 -17.82 -5.15
CA LEU A 720 -9.68 -17.23 -6.48
C LEU A 720 -9.17 -15.80 -6.62
N ARG A 721 -10.18 -14.94 -6.77
CA ARG A 721 -10.05 -13.51 -6.97
C ARG A 721 -9.34 -12.82 -5.81
N ALA A 722 -9.54 -13.26 -4.58
CA ALA A 722 -8.83 -12.67 -3.43
C ALA A 722 -7.32 -12.92 -3.49
N TYR A 723 -6.89 -14.12 -3.90
CA TYR A 723 -5.47 -14.44 -4.12
C TYR A 723 -4.88 -13.59 -5.24
N THR A 724 -5.52 -13.54 -6.41
CA THR A 724 -4.97 -12.84 -7.59
C THR A 724 -4.81 -11.33 -7.34
N THR A 725 -5.75 -10.73 -6.61
CA THR A 725 -5.79 -9.28 -6.38
C THR A 725 -4.98 -8.81 -5.16
N LEU A 726 -4.87 -9.59 -4.08
CA LEU A 726 -4.18 -9.17 -2.85
C LEU A 726 -2.76 -9.72 -2.71
N ILE A 727 -2.55 -10.97 -3.15
CA ILE A 727 -1.32 -11.72 -2.93
C ILE A 727 -0.48 -11.69 -4.22
N ARG A 728 -1.02 -12.20 -5.32
CA ARG A 728 -0.28 -12.31 -6.59
C ARG A 728 0.15 -10.96 -7.13
N SER A 729 -0.72 -9.94 -7.10
CA SER A 729 -0.37 -8.56 -7.48
C SER A 729 0.84 -8.01 -6.71
N GLY A 730 0.95 -8.33 -5.41
CA GLY A 730 2.09 -7.94 -4.58
C GLY A 730 3.35 -8.75 -4.86
N LEU A 731 3.21 -10.01 -5.27
CA LEU A 731 4.32 -10.83 -5.74
C LEU A 731 4.80 -10.40 -7.13
N GLU A 732 3.95 -9.83 -7.99
CA GLU A 732 4.32 -9.47 -9.36
C GLU A 732 4.82 -8.03 -9.52
N TYR A 733 4.65 -7.19 -8.50
CA TYR A 733 5.09 -5.79 -8.54
C TYR A 733 6.58 -5.68 -8.92
N ALA A 734 6.86 -4.93 -10.00
CA ALA A 734 8.21 -4.71 -10.52
C ALA A 734 8.96 -5.99 -10.96
N SER A 735 8.26 -7.09 -11.19
CA SER A 735 8.89 -8.39 -11.51
C SER A 735 9.56 -8.48 -12.89
N LEU A 736 9.41 -7.46 -13.74
CA LEU A 736 10.23 -7.32 -14.95
C LEU A 736 11.68 -6.94 -14.61
N ILE A 737 11.91 -6.31 -13.46
CA ILE A 737 13.23 -5.87 -12.99
C ILE A 737 13.92 -6.97 -12.20
N TRP A 738 13.19 -7.59 -11.27
CA TRP A 738 13.74 -8.65 -10.44
C TRP A 738 13.23 -9.99 -10.96
N SER A 739 14.13 -10.84 -11.42
CA SER A 739 13.80 -12.22 -11.84
C SER A 739 14.92 -13.13 -11.35
N PRO A 740 14.66 -13.99 -10.34
CA PRO A 740 15.69 -14.89 -9.85
C PRO A 740 16.02 -15.95 -10.90
N SER A 741 17.31 -16.28 -11.05
CA SER A 741 17.77 -17.45 -11.79
C SER A 741 17.96 -18.69 -10.89
N SER A 742 18.15 -18.47 -9.58
CA SER A 742 18.33 -19.58 -8.63
C SER A 742 17.04 -20.36 -8.43
N VAL A 743 17.11 -21.67 -8.60
CA VAL A 743 16.01 -22.63 -8.39
C VAL A 743 15.40 -22.48 -6.99
N SER A 744 16.22 -22.22 -5.96
CA SER A 744 15.71 -22.07 -4.58
C SER A 744 14.79 -20.86 -4.44
N LEU A 745 15.14 -19.73 -5.04
CA LEU A 745 14.35 -18.50 -5.02
C LEU A 745 13.09 -18.62 -5.88
N ILE A 746 13.20 -19.27 -7.04
CA ILE A 746 12.05 -19.59 -7.89
C ILE A 746 11.05 -20.47 -7.12
N ASN A 747 11.53 -21.55 -6.51
CA ASN A 747 10.71 -22.46 -5.70
C ASN A 747 10.08 -21.74 -4.50
N ARG A 748 10.79 -20.79 -3.88
CA ARG A 748 10.21 -19.98 -2.78
C ARG A 748 9.02 -19.15 -3.25
N LEU A 749 9.11 -18.50 -4.42
CA LEU A 749 7.98 -17.77 -5.00
C LEU A 749 6.82 -18.71 -5.34
N GLU A 750 7.11 -19.82 -6.03
CA GLU A 750 6.10 -20.82 -6.41
C GLU A 750 5.41 -21.44 -5.20
N SER A 751 6.12 -21.63 -4.08
CA SER A 751 5.56 -22.19 -2.86
C SER A 751 4.38 -21.36 -2.31
N VAL A 752 4.39 -20.04 -2.50
CA VAL A 752 3.26 -19.19 -2.12
C VAL A 752 2.03 -19.49 -2.97
N GLN A 753 2.20 -19.59 -4.29
CA GLN A 753 1.12 -19.95 -5.22
C GLN A 753 0.62 -21.37 -4.93
N ASN A 754 1.53 -22.33 -4.71
CA ASN A 754 1.21 -23.72 -4.37
C ASN A 754 0.33 -23.82 -3.11
N LYS A 755 0.73 -23.16 -2.02
CA LYS A 755 -0.07 -23.13 -0.77
C LYS A 755 -1.41 -22.41 -0.96
N ALA A 756 -1.47 -21.40 -1.84
CA ALA A 756 -2.71 -20.69 -2.14
C ALA A 756 -3.69 -21.56 -2.94
N VAL A 757 -3.21 -22.27 -3.97
CA VAL A 757 -4.03 -23.15 -4.83
C VAL A 757 -4.69 -24.26 -4.00
N ARG A 758 -3.93 -24.90 -3.09
CA ARG A 758 -4.48 -25.87 -2.13
C ARG A 758 -5.62 -25.30 -1.31
N PHE A 759 -5.47 -24.08 -0.79
CA PHE A 759 -6.53 -23.39 -0.06
C PHE A 759 -7.75 -23.05 -0.92
N ILE A 760 -7.51 -22.58 -2.15
CA ILE A 760 -8.54 -22.19 -3.12
C ILE A 760 -9.47 -23.36 -3.41
N LEU A 761 -8.88 -24.52 -3.70
CA LEU A 761 -9.60 -25.76 -4.02
C LEU A 761 -10.01 -26.56 -2.78
N SER A 762 -9.60 -26.13 -1.59
CA SER A 762 -9.77 -26.89 -0.34
C SER A 762 -9.18 -28.31 -0.42
N SER A 763 -8.12 -28.48 -1.23
CA SER A 763 -7.39 -29.74 -1.39
C SER A 763 -6.08 -29.67 -0.61
N TYR A 764 -5.97 -30.49 0.44
CA TYR A 764 -4.81 -30.53 1.33
C TYR A 764 -4.11 -31.89 1.32
N SER A 765 -4.55 -32.83 0.46
CA SER A 765 -3.91 -34.14 0.35
C SER A 765 -2.46 -33.99 -0.11
N PRO A 766 -1.50 -34.65 0.56
CA PRO A 766 -0.10 -34.62 0.15
C PRO A 766 0.13 -35.36 -1.18
N TYR A 767 -0.75 -36.30 -1.55
CA TYR A 767 -0.67 -37.08 -2.79
C TYR A 767 -1.21 -36.36 -4.02
N GLU A 768 -1.89 -35.23 -3.83
CA GLU A 768 -2.47 -34.49 -4.95
C GLU A 768 -1.44 -33.55 -5.58
N SER A 769 -1.26 -33.68 -6.90
CA SER A 769 -0.32 -32.89 -7.69
C SER A 769 -0.73 -31.42 -7.73
N VAL A 770 0.12 -30.54 -7.19
CA VAL A 770 -0.14 -29.10 -7.22
C VAL A 770 -0.16 -28.56 -8.66
N SER A 771 0.61 -29.15 -9.57
CA SER A 771 0.58 -28.78 -10.99
C SER A 771 -0.78 -29.07 -11.61
N LEU A 772 -1.40 -30.21 -11.29
CA LEU A 772 -2.75 -30.53 -11.74
C LEU A 772 -3.77 -29.57 -11.11
N LEU A 773 -3.64 -29.26 -9.81
CA LEU A 773 -4.49 -28.28 -9.16
C LEU A 773 -4.44 -26.90 -9.82
N LYS A 774 -3.25 -26.44 -10.23
CA LYS A 774 -3.07 -25.17 -10.97
C LYS A 774 -3.78 -25.21 -12.33
N GLN A 775 -3.69 -26.32 -13.06
CA GLN A 775 -4.37 -26.52 -14.35
C GLN A 775 -5.89 -26.47 -14.20
N THR A 776 -6.45 -27.09 -13.17
CA THR A 776 -7.91 -27.10 -12.90
C THR A 776 -8.52 -25.71 -12.78
N ILE A 777 -7.75 -24.73 -12.32
CA ILE A 777 -8.20 -23.32 -12.18
C ILE A 777 -7.47 -22.36 -13.12
N SER A 778 -6.79 -22.91 -14.13
CA SER A 778 -6.09 -22.16 -15.19
C SER A 778 -5.16 -21.06 -14.66
N ILE A 779 -4.39 -21.36 -13.62
CA ILE A 779 -3.37 -20.44 -13.09
C ILE A 779 -2.00 -20.81 -13.67
N PRO A 780 -1.35 -19.91 -14.43
CA PRO A 780 0.01 -20.12 -14.90
C PRO A 780 1.01 -19.97 -13.75
N ASP A 781 2.18 -20.56 -13.93
CA ASP A 781 3.29 -20.39 -12.99
C ASP A 781 3.76 -18.94 -12.92
N LEU A 782 4.26 -18.53 -11.75
CA LEU A 782 4.71 -17.15 -11.56
C LEU A 782 5.93 -16.87 -12.44
N ILE A 783 6.76 -17.86 -12.75
CA ILE A 783 7.88 -17.69 -13.70
C ILE A 783 7.39 -17.27 -15.09
N THR A 784 6.36 -17.92 -15.61
CA THR A 784 5.74 -17.59 -16.91
C THR A 784 5.17 -16.19 -16.88
N ARG A 785 4.53 -15.78 -15.78
CA ARG A 785 3.99 -14.42 -15.63
C ARG A 785 5.08 -13.34 -15.57
N ARG A 786 6.23 -13.62 -14.95
CA ARG A 786 7.38 -12.70 -14.98
C ARG A 786 7.96 -12.55 -16.38
N LYS A 787 8.10 -13.66 -17.12
CA LYS A 787 8.52 -13.66 -18.53
C LYS A 787 7.56 -12.84 -19.39
N PHE A 788 6.25 -13.05 -19.23
CA PHE A 788 5.22 -12.27 -19.91
C PHE A 788 5.34 -10.76 -19.64
N SER A 789 5.49 -10.37 -18.37
CA SER A 789 5.64 -8.98 -17.95
C SER A 789 6.89 -8.32 -18.56
N ARG A 790 8.02 -9.04 -18.52
CA ARG A 790 9.29 -8.57 -19.07
C ARG A 790 9.25 -8.40 -20.60
N LEU A 791 8.72 -9.38 -21.33
CA LEU A 791 8.60 -9.29 -22.79
C LEU A 791 7.58 -8.23 -23.23
N SER A 792 6.49 -8.04 -22.48
CA SER A 792 5.54 -6.93 -22.73
C SER A 792 6.19 -5.56 -22.58
N PHE A 793 7.06 -5.42 -21.59
CA PHE A 793 7.83 -4.20 -21.39
C PHE A 793 8.88 -3.99 -22.48
N PHE A 794 9.61 -5.05 -22.85
CA PHE A 794 10.58 -4.99 -23.94
C PHE A 794 9.95 -4.64 -25.28
N HIS A 795 8.77 -5.18 -25.58
CA HIS A 795 7.97 -4.78 -26.75
C HIS A 795 7.69 -3.27 -26.74
N SER A 796 7.21 -2.75 -25.61
CA SER A 796 6.96 -1.31 -25.48
C SER A 796 8.24 -0.50 -25.70
N LEU A 797 9.36 -0.95 -25.13
CA LEU A 797 10.67 -0.30 -25.27
C LEU A 797 11.19 -0.30 -26.71
N TYR A 798 11.01 -1.41 -27.42
CA TYR A 798 11.43 -1.60 -28.81
C TYR A 798 10.72 -0.61 -29.75
N TYR A 799 9.44 -0.32 -29.49
CA TYR A 799 8.61 0.56 -30.31
C TYR A 799 8.47 2.01 -29.77
N ASP A 800 9.03 2.36 -28.61
CA ASP A 800 8.88 3.70 -27.98
C ASP A 800 9.76 4.79 -28.62
N GLY A 801 10.84 4.41 -29.32
CA GLY A 801 11.75 5.35 -29.99
C GLY A 801 12.55 6.24 -29.04
N SER A 802 12.66 5.88 -27.76
CA SER A 802 13.37 6.68 -26.76
C SER A 802 14.89 6.72 -27.01
N PRO A 803 15.61 7.78 -26.58
CA PRO A 803 17.08 7.83 -26.64
C PRO A 803 17.75 6.64 -25.96
N PHE A 804 17.22 6.23 -24.80
CA PHE A 804 17.69 5.03 -24.09
C PHE A 804 17.59 3.76 -24.97
N THR A 805 16.51 3.61 -25.74
CA THR A 805 16.34 2.50 -26.68
C THR A 805 17.38 2.57 -27.79
N ALA A 806 17.55 3.76 -28.41
CA ALA A 806 18.44 3.95 -29.55
C ALA A 806 19.91 3.60 -29.22
N ASP A 807 20.35 3.92 -27.99
CA ASP A 807 21.73 3.66 -27.56
C ASP A 807 22.01 2.19 -27.22
N ARG A 808 20.98 1.43 -26.80
CA ARG A 808 21.15 0.10 -26.20
C ARG A 808 20.56 -1.06 -27.00
N ILE A 809 19.63 -0.78 -27.92
CA ILE A 809 18.91 -1.79 -28.69
C ILE A 809 19.13 -1.51 -30.18
N ALA A 810 20.12 -2.20 -30.75
CA ALA A 810 20.42 -2.15 -32.17
C ALA A 810 19.81 -3.36 -32.92
N PRO A 811 19.44 -3.22 -34.20
CA PRO A 811 19.14 -4.36 -35.07
C PRO A 811 20.34 -5.30 -35.18
N ALA A 812 20.09 -6.61 -35.25
CA ALA A 812 21.16 -7.59 -35.41
C ALA A 812 21.88 -7.43 -36.77
N HIS A 813 23.21 -7.50 -36.77
CA HIS A 813 24.02 -7.41 -38.01
C HIS A 813 23.77 -8.58 -38.97
N HIS A 814 23.40 -9.74 -38.44
CA HIS A 814 23.06 -10.92 -39.22
C HIS A 814 21.75 -11.52 -38.71
N VAL A 815 20.80 -11.71 -39.63
CA VAL A 815 19.51 -12.37 -39.38
C VAL A 815 19.42 -13.59 -40.29
N SER A 816 19.47 -14.79 -39.69
CA SER A 816 19.32 -16.04 -40.42
C SER A 816 17.86 -16.23 -40.86
N SER A 817 17.61 -16.30 -42.17
CA SER A 817 16.26 -16.55 -42.70
C SER A 817 15.66 -17.90 -42.29
N ARG A 818 16.47 -18.83 -41.77
CA ARG A 818 16.03 -20.17 -41.32
C ARG A 818 15.68 -20.25 -39.84
N SER A 819 16.29 -19.42 -39.00
CA SER A 819 16.23 -19.57 -37.53
C SER A 819 15.88 -18.30 -36.77
N ASP A 820 15.94 -17.14 -37.42
CA ASP A 820 15.72 -15.83 -36.81
C ASP A 820 14.51 -15.14 -37.42
N HIS A 821 13.90 -14.23 -36.65
CA HIS A 821 12.87 -13.32 -37.15
C HIS A 821 13.45 -11.98 -37.58
N SER A 822 12.72 -11.23 -38.42
CA SER A 822 13.16 -9.93 -38.96
C SER A 822 13.41 -8.86 -37.89
N HIS A 823 12.72 -8.92 -36.76
CA HIS A 823 12.85 -7.97 -35.64
C HIS A 823 13.94 -8.34 -34.62
N LYS A 824 14.91 -9.18 -35.01
CA LYS A 824 15.96 -9.67 -34.11
C LYS A 824 16.88 -8.51 -33.69
N VAL A 825 17.12 -8.40 -32.39
CA VAL A 825 18.03 -7.40 -31.81
C VAL A 825 19.43 -7.98 -31.65
N GLN A 826 20.45 -7.14 -31.80
CA GLN A 826 21.85 -7.52 -31.69
C GLN A 826 22.14 -8.13 -30.30
N PRO A 827 22.55 -9.41 -30.20
CA PRO A 827 22.93 -9.97 -28.92
C PRO A 827 24.14 -9.23 -28.33
N ILE A 828 24.03 -8.85 -27.05
CA ILE A 828 25.12 -8.24 -26.28
C ILE A 828 25.91 -9.36 -25.61
N PHE A 829 27.24 -9.35 -25.78
CA PHE A 829 28.11 -10.32 -25.13
C PHE A 829 28.16 -10.08 -23.61
N ALA A 830 27.90 -11.13 -22.83
CA ALA A 830 27.96 -11.07 -21.37
C ALA A 830 29.04 -12.03 -20.83
N ARG A 831 30.02 -11.48 -20.11
CA ARG A 831 31.11 -12.23 -19.45
C ARG A 831 30.68 -12.90 -18.15
N THR A 832 29.60 -12.42 -17.55
CA THR A 832 29.12 -12.89 -16.25
C THR A 832 27.67 -13.31 -16.35
N LEU A 833 27.31 -14.39 -15.63
CA LEU A 833 25.92 -14.82 -15.50
C LEU A 833 25.04 -13.69 -14.95
N LYS A 834 25.56 -12.88 -14.03
CA LYS A 834 24.84 -11.75 -13.42
C LYS A 834 24.46 -10.67 -14.44
N TYR A 835 25.29 -10.41 -15.46
CA TYR A 835 24.91 -9.51 -16.54
C TYR A 835 23.98 -10.18 -17.56
N GLN A 836 24.22 -11.45 -17.87
CA GLN A 836 23.36 -12.23 -18.78
C GLN A 836 21.91 -12.30 -18.28
N ILE A 837 21.69 -12.44 -16.97
CA ILE A 837 20.36 -12.46 -16.36
C ILE A 837 19.83 -11.07 -15.97
N SER A 838 20.53 -10.00 -16.34
CA SER A 838 20.04 -8.63 -16.12
C SER A 838 18.74 -8.40 -16.90
N PRO A 839 17.90 -7.44 -16.46
CA PRO A 839 16.58 -7.23 -17.07
C PRO A 839 16.64 -7.02 -18.59
N LEU A 840 17.56 -6.20 -19.08
CA LEU A 840 17.70 -5.90 -20.50
C LEU A 840 18.16 -7.12 -21.29
N LEU A 841 19.30 -7.72 -20.94
CA LEU A 841 19.87 -8.83 -21.72
C LEU A 841 18.98 -10.08 -21.70
N LEU A 842 18.35 -10.37 -20.56
CA LEU A 842 17.39 -11.47 -20.49
C LEU A 842 16.18 -11.22 -21.39
N SER A 843 15.69 -9.97 -21.45
CA SER A 843 14.61 -9.59 -22.37
C SER A 843 15.02 -9.75 -23.83
N MET A 844 16.22 -9.29 -24.21
CA MET A 844 16.73 -9.41 -25.58
C MET A 844 16.89 -10.86 -26.02
N ALA A 845 17.45 -11.71 -25.14
CA ALA A 845 17.62 -13.12 -25.41
C ALA A 845 16.27 -13.84 -25.59
N GLU A 846 15.29 -13.55 -24.74
CA GLU A 846 13.96 -14.12 -24.86
C GLU A 846 13.20 -13.56 -26.08
N TRP A 847 13.32 -12.27 -26.37
CA TRP A 847 12.72 -11.63 -27.55
C TRP A 847 13.20 -12.30 -28.82
N ASN A 848 14.52 -12.47 -28.96
CA ASN A 848 15.14 -13.12 -30.12
C ASN A 848 14.74 -14.59 -30.30
N SER A 849 14.19 -15.23 -29.26
CA SER A 849 13.68 -16.60 -29.31
C SER A 849 12.19 -16.70 -29.67
N LEU A 850 11.49 -15.56 -29.77
CA LEU A 850 10.06 -15.55 -30.06
C LEU A 850 9.79 -15.82 -31.56
N PRO A 851 8.64 -16.44 -31.88
CA PRO A 851 8.17 -16.57 -33.25
C PRO A 851 7.96 -15.23 -33.96
N ALA A 852 8.21 -15.20 -35.28
CA ALA A 852 8.13 -14.00 -36.11
C ALA A 852 6.74 -13.34 -36.11
N ASP A 853 5.68 -14.13 -36.04
CA ASP A 853 4.29 -13.66 -36.01
C ASP A 853 3.91 -12.95 -34.71
N ILE A 854 4.64 -13.18 -33.62
CA ILE A 854 4.44 -12.51 -32.33
C ILE A 854 5.17 -11.16 -32.33
N VAL A 855 6.48 -11.16 -32.64
CA VAL A 855 7.32 -9.95 -32.57
C VAL A 855 6.95 -8.88 -33.61
N SER A 856 6.32 -9.28 -34.72
CA SER A 856 5.86 -8.37 -35.76
C SER A 856 4.61 -7.58 -35.39
N GLU A 857 3.94 -7.90 -34.28
CA GLU A 857 2.82 -7.10 -33.78
C GLU A 857 3.32 -5.77 -33.21
N THR A 858 2.85 -4.65 -33.75
CA THR A 858 3.23 -3.31 -33.28
C THR A 858 2.33 -2.82 -32.14
N GLN A 859 1.11 -3.34 -32.05
CA GLN A 859 0.16 -3.01 -30.98
C GLN A 859 0.41 -3.89 -29.75
N LEU A 860 0.70 -3.26 -28.61
CA LEU A 860 1.01 -3.98 -27.36
C LEU A 860 -0.09 -4.95 -26.94
N SER A 861 -1.37 -4.60 -27.15
CA SER A 861 -2.51 -5.47 -26.82
C SER A 861 -2.50 -6.76 -27.64
N HIS A 862 -2.25 -6.68 -28.95
CA HIS A 862 -2.18 -7.86 -29.82
C HIS A 862 -0.96 -8.72 -29.52
N PHE A 863 0.21 -8.08 -29.31
CA PHE A 863 1.41 -8.75 -28.86
C PHE A 863 1.17 -9.54 -27.57
N GLN A 864 0.54 -8.92 -26.57
CA GLN A 864 0.19 -9.56 -25.30
C GLN A 864 -0.75 -10.75 -25.48
N THR A 865 -1.74 -10.67 -26.36
CA THR A 865 -2.63 -11.79 -26.65
C THR A 865 -1.86 -12.97 -27.25
N LYS A 866 -1.08 -12.75 -28.31
CA LYS A 866 -0.28 -13.81 -28.94
C LYS A 866 0.77 -14.40 -28.00
N LEU A 867 1.47 -13.54 -27.25
CA LEU A 867 2.45 -13.96 -26.27
C LEU A 867 1.83 -14.84 -25.17
N SER A 868 0.62 -14.49 -24.71
CA SER A 868 -0.08 -15.30 -23.70
C SER A 868 -0.54 -16.67 -24.22
N SER A 869 -0.73 -16.84 -25.54
CA SER A 869 -1.05 -18.13 -26.13
C SER A 869 0.21 -18.98 -26.38
N HIS A 870 1.35 -18.33 -26.57
CA HIS A 870 2.64 -18.99 -26.79
C HIS A 870 3.30 -19.47 -25.49
N LEU A 871 3.17 -18.69 -24.41
CA LEU A 871 3.66 -19.00 -23.06
C LEU A 871 2.71 -19.90 -22.29
#